data_AF-A0AA43C8F2-F1
#
_entry.id   AF-A0AA43C8F2-F1
#
_cell.length_a   1.000
_cell.length_b   1.000
_cell.length_c   1.000
_cell.angle_alpha   90.00
_cell.angle_beta   90.00
_cell.angle_gamma   90.00
#
_symmetry.space_group_name_H-M   'P 1'
#
loop_
_entity.id
_entity.type
_entity.pdbx_description
1 polymer ?
#
loop_
_entity_poly.entity_id
_entity_poly.type
_entity_poly.pdbx_seq_one_letter_code
_entity_poly.pdbx_strand_id
1 'polypeptide(L)'
;MKIKKRLLINSSGLLFIILCTIFLLTPPGFSYPVKFADSMGKNIVIDTRPERVVSLVPSVTEIIFKIGAGDAVRAVTYHDNYPGKVGSKSIVGGFFSPSIELIDTVGPDIIFLSRLQKEVAEKFRHGKCKLIELETESIADSYKNILLLGKIFNKEKQAAMLVDEIKTQLRIVSEKINRIPDSKRKRVLRFMGRDSVMTPGDDSYQNEMIRAAGGITPVLGKTGNIVVITKEEWATFNPQVIYGCGGDRETANTFFNRQGWKDVDAVKNGKIFYFPCSITCRAATHTGHFVSWLASRIYTEAFSIKADRILEEKIFKSRNIDLNLDYINNTQILYSHINDFLNKTLVINFNQPLSVVSTIEGKRSDIEFVGNHYYPPPCWAIGYKSGLKSVREKVYQVIGKSEKNASFLFTGADMDNLAITREKFKEMEVCALVTAGVKSNAVRMSRDEGKFYEPGTINIILLPNMKLTSRAMTRAIISATEAKTAALTDLDVRSSYSSALHRATGTGTDNIIVVQGTGIEIANAGGHSKLGELIAKAVYGGVHEAIYKQNKITAARNIFQRLQERKISIYGLVSGMTCKCISKKSDIVVAVEKLLIDDRYAGFIESALALSDDYEKGLLKDLNFYNEWCKEIAENIAEKQIDKLDDLVQSNDIPVVLKAALNAILNGVIQVSKGQTL
;
A
#
# COMPACT_ATOMS: atom_id res chain seq x y z
N MET A 1 58.95 -46.68 -33.01
CA MET A 1 58.01 -47.83 -33.12
C MET A 1 56.60 -47.33 -32.85
N LYS A 2 55.72 -47.35 -33.86
CA LYS A 2 54.33 -46.86 -33.80
C LYS A 2 53.45 -47.89 -33.08
N ILE A 3 52.62 -47.47 -32.12
CA ILE A 3 51.35 -48.15 -31.82
C ILE A 3 50.26 -47.08 -31.68
N LYS A 4 49.47 -46.92 -32.76
CA LYS A 4 48.21 -46.17 -32.75
C LYS A 4 47.13 -47.08 -32.15
N LYS A 5 46.59 -46.76 -30.97
CA LYS A 5 45.29 -47.30 -30.52
C LYS A 5 44.17 -46.41 -31.07
N ARG A 6 43.47 -46.92 -32.08
CA ARG A 6 42.19 -46.37 -32.55
C ARG A 6 41.14 -46.62 -31.46
N LEU A 7 40.60 -45.55 -30.86
CA LEU A 7 39.31 -45.63 -30.16
C LEU A 7 38.22 -45.79 -31.22
N LEU A 8 37.65 -46.99 -31.33
CA LEU A 8 36.38 -47.23 -32.01
C LEU A 8 35.27 -46.75 -31.08
N ILE A 9 34.84 -45.50 -31.25
CA ILE A 9 33.60 -45.02 -30.64
C ILE A 9 32.47 -45.61 -31.49
N ASN A 10 31.72 -46.54 -30.91
CA ASN A 10 30.56 -47.17 -31.53
C ASN A 10 29.53 -46.08 -31.87
N SER A 11 29.08 -46.02 -33.13
CA SER A 11 28.17 -44.99 -33.65
C SER A 11 26.85 -44.90 -32.89
N SER A 12 26.44 -46.00 -32.25
CA SER A 12 25.29 -46.09 -31.34
C SER A 12 25.49 -45.39 -29.99
N GLY A 13 26.71 -45.32 -29.46
CA GLY A 13 27.00 -44.62 -28.19
C GLY A 13 27.06 -43.10 -28.34
N LEU A 14 27.56 -42.61 -29.48
CA LEU A 14 27.57 -41.17 -29.79
C LEU A 14 26.15 -40.66 -30.06
N LEU A 15 25.29 -41.46 -30.70
CA LEU A 15 23.88 -41.12 -30.93
C LEU A 15 23.08 -41.07 -29.61
N PHE A 16 23.38 -41.96 -28.65
CA PHE A 16 22.72 -41.98 -27.34
C PHE A 16 23.12 -40.78 -26.46
N ILE A 17 24.40 -40.39 -26.49
CA ILE A 17 24.87 -39.19 -25.77
C ILE A 17 24.28 -37.92 -26.39
N ILE A 18 24.23 -37.82 -27.72
CA ILE A 18 23.59 -36.70 -28.43
C ILE A 18 22.08 -36.65 -28.11
N LEU A 19 21.36 -37.78 -28.11
CA LEU A 19 19.94 -37.85 -27.73
C LEU A 19 19.70 -37.41 -26.27
N CYS A 20 20.56 -37.83 -25.33
CA CYS A 20 20.45 -37.42 -23.92
C CYS A 20 20.77 -35.93 -23.72
N THR A 21 21.70 -35.34 -24.47
CA THR A 21 21.92 -33.88 -24.45
C THR A 21 20.79 -33.09 -25.11
N ILE A 22 20.13 -33.62 -26.14
CA ILE A 22 18.96 -32.98 -26.76
C ILE A 22 17.75 -33.01 -25.81
N PHE A 23 17.58 -34.08 -25.01
CA PHE A 23 16.53 -34.15 -23.98
C PHE A 23 16.78 -33.25 -22.75
N LEU A 24 18.04 -32.86 -22.50
CA LEU A 24 18.40 -31.92 -21.42
C LEU A 24 18.42 -30.45 -21.87
N LEU A 25 18.31 -30.19 -23.17
CA LEU A 25 18.27 -28.85 -23.77
C LEU A 25 16.86 -28.43 -24.22
N THR A 26 15.83 -29.24 -24.02
CA THR A 26 14.45 -28.77 -24.18
C THR A 26 14.17 -27.74 -23.07
N PRO A 27 13.88 -26.46 -23.39
CA PRO A 27 13.35 -25.56 -22.39
C PRO A 27 12.12 -26.22 -21.76
N PRO A 28 11.86 -26.04 -20.45
CA PRO A 28 10.68 -26.60 -19.81
C PRO A 28 9.47 -26.28 -20.70
N GLY A 29 8.85 -27.32 -21.24
CA GLY A 29 7.79 -27.19 -22.24
C GLY A 29 6.69 -26.30 -21.69
N PHE A 30 6.58 -25.09 -22.23
CA PHE A 30 5.55 -24.13 -21.85
C PHE A 30 4.20 -24.67 -22.32
N SER A 31 3.29 -24.92 -21.37
CA SER A 31 2.06 -25.67 -21.62
C SER A 31 0.89 -24.76 -22.00
N TYR A 32 0.99 -24.11 -23.16
CA TYR A 32 -0.21 -23.69 -23.87
C TYR A 32 -0.74 -24.84 -24.74
N PRO A 33 -2.06 -24.96 -24.95
CA PRO A 33 -3.11 -24.07 -24.44
C PRO A 33 -3.42 -24.28 -22.96
N VAL A 34 -3.74 -23.20 -22.24
CA VAL A 34 -4.28 -23.25 -20.88
C VAL A 34 -5.80 -23.33 -20.96
N LYS A 35 -6.37 -24.42 -20.44
CA LYS A 35 -7.82 -24.68 -20.43
C LYS A 35 -8.33 -24.64 -18.99
N PHE A 36 -9.42 -23.92 -18.75
CA PHE A 36 -10.06 -23.83 -17.44
C PHE A 36 -11.52 -23.39 -17.58
N ALA A 37 -12.32 -23.64 -16.53
CA ALA A 37 -13.61 -23.00 -16.37
C ALA A 37 -13.46 -21.76 -15.49
N ASP A 38 -14.04 -20.64 -15.90
CA ASP A 38 -14.08 -19.42 -15.09
C ASP A 38 -15.11 -19.53 -13.94
N SER A 39 -15.26 -18.48 -13.13
CA SER A 39 -16.21 -18.45 -12.01
C SER A 39 -17.69 -18.49 -12.45
N MET A 40 -17.98 -18.43 -13.74
CA MET A 40 -19.32 -18.62 -14.30
C MET A 40 -19.53 -20.00 -14.93
N GLY A 41 -18.52 -20.87 -14.86
CA GLY A 41 -18.54 -22.21 -15.45
C GLY A 41 -18.31 -22.20 -16.96
N LYS A 42 -17.88 -21.08 -17.55
CA LYS A 42 -17.57 -20.97 -18.97
C LYS A 42 -16.19 -21.56 -19.23
N ASN A 43 -16.11 -22.48 -20.19
CA ASN A 43 -14.83 -23.04 -20.63
C ASN A 43 -14.05 -22.01 -21.45
N ILE A 44 -12.88 -21.63 -20.94
CA ILE A 44 -11.93 -20.71 -21.57
C ILE A 44 -10.70 -21.49 -22.02
N VAL A 45 -10.23 -21.16 -23.22
CA VAL A 45 -8.98 -21.65 -23.79
C VAL A 45 -8.10 -20.45 -24.11
N ILE A 46 -6.90 -20.43 -23.55
CA ILE A 46 -5.86 -19.44 -23.81
C ILE A 46 -4.71 -20.14 -24.54
N ASP A 47 -4.52 -19.80 -25.81
CA ASP A 47 -3.58 -20.50 -26.70
C ASP A 47 -2.13 -19.98 -26.61
N THR A 48 -1.95 -18.75 -26.12
CA THR A 48 -0.64 -18.11 -25.94
C THR A 48 -0.65 -17.18 -24.74
N ARG A 49 0.54 -16.74 -24.30
CA ARG A 49 0.66 -15.75 -23.22
C ARG A 49 -0.05 -14.45 -23.60
N PRO A 50 -0.97 -13.94 -22.77
CA PRO A 50 -1.63 -12.66 -23.04
C PRO A 50 -0.64 -11.49 -22.95
N GLU A 51 -0.80 -10.49 -23.82
CA GLU A 51 0.08 -9.31 -23.90
C GLU A 51 -0.66 -7.97 -23.80
N ARG A 52 -2.00 -8.00 -23.97
CA ARG A 52 -2.88 -6.81 -23.97
C ARG A 52 -4.05 -7.00 -23.02
N VAL A 53 -3.74 -7.09 -21.73
CA VAL A 53 -4.73 -7.33 -20.68
C VAL A 53 -5.34 -6.02 -20.19
N VAL A 54 -6.67 -5.98 -20.14
CA VAL A 54 -7.43 -5.00 -19.36
C VAL A 54 -7.92 -5.69 -18.09
N SER A 55 -7.55 -5.17 -16.93
CA SER A 55 -8.00 -5.72 -15.64
C SER A 55 -8.96 -4.75 -14.98
N LEU A 56 -10.23 -5.14 -14.90
CA LEU A 56 -11.28 -4.35 -14.26
C LEU A 56 -11.53 -4.77 -12.80
N VAL A 57 -10.73 -5.72 -12.27
CA VAL A 57 -10.93 -6.33 -10.96
C VAL A 57 -9.65 -6.19 -10.11
N PRO A 58 -9.68 -5.38 -9.03
CA PRO A 58 -8.44 -5.06 -8.31
C PRO A 58 -7.70 -6.22 -7.65
N SER A 59 -8.40 -7.28 -7.21
CA SER A 59 -7.76 -8.49 -6.69
C SER A 59 -6.96 -9.22 -7.78
N VAL A 60 -7.50 -9.28 -9.01
CA VAL A 60 -6.83 -9.90 -10.16
C VAL A 60 -5.61 -9.07 -10.57
N THR A 61 -5.75 -7.75 -10.68
CA THR A 61 -4.63 -6.84 -10.96
C THR A 61 -3.50 -7.07 -9.95
N GLU A 62 -3.80 -7.07 -8.66
CA GLU A 62 -2.81 -7.27 -7.60
C GLU A 62 -2.04 -8.59 -7.77
N ILE A 63 -2.73 -9.69 -8.05
CA ILE A 63 -2.11 -11.00 -8.26
C ILE A 63 -1.18 -10.98 -9.48
N ILE A 64 -1.65 -10.47 -10.63
CA ILE A 64 -0.88 -10.43 -11.89
C ILE A 64 0.46 -9.71 -11.68
N PHE A 65 0.45 -8.57 -11.00
CA PHE A 65 1.70 -7.88 -10.74
C PHE A 65 2.56 -8.57 -9.67
N LYS A 66 1.97 -9.15 -8.62
CA LYS A 66 2.72 -9.85 -7.55
C LYS A 66 3.48 -11.07 -8.08
N ILE A 67 2.91 -11.81 -9.04
CA ILE A 67 3.58 -12.94 -9.71
C ILE A 67 4.57 -12.47 -10.80
N GLY A 68 4.69 -11.16 -11.04
CA GLY A 68 5.65 -10.58 -11.99
C GLY A 68 5.19 -10.58 -13.45
N ALA A 69 3.87 -10.54 -13.69
CA ALA A 69 3.27 -10.48 -15.03
C ALA A 69 2.60 -9.13 -15.36
N GLY A 70 2.92 -8.07 -14.61
CA GLY A 70 2.35 -6.73 -14.81
C GLY A 70 2.75 -6.04 -16.13
N ASP A 71 3.69 -6.60 -16.89
CA ASP A 71 4.05 -6.16 -18.23
C ASP A 71 2.90 -6.39 -19.24
N ALA A 72 2.09 -7.44 -19.06
CA ALA A 72 0.96 -7.76 -19.93
C ALA A 72 -0.25 -6.83 -19.73
N VAL A 73 -0.36 -6.17 -18.57
CA VAL A 73 -1.47 -5.26 -18.25
C VAL A 73 -1.27 -3.94 -18.98
N ARG A 74 -2.28 -3.50 -19.73
CA ARG A 74 -2.27 -2.23 -20.49
C ARG A 74 -3.17 -1.19 -19.85
N ALA A 75 -4.30 -1.62 -19.31
CA ALA A 75 -5.21 -0.73 -18.61
C ALA A 75 -5.85 -1.35 -17.37
N VAL A 76 -6.24 -0.48 -16.46
CA VAL A 76 -6.81 -0.80 -15.14
C VAL A 76 -7.94 0.15 -14.79
N THR A 77 -8.65 -0.11 -13.70
CA THR A 77 -9.55 0.88 -13.10
C THR A 77 -8.78 1.88 -12.24
N TYR A 78 -9.36 3.04 -11.95
CA TYR A 78 -8.74 3.97 -11.00
C TYR A 78 -8.70 3.42 -9.55
N HIS A 79 -9.39 2.31 -9.25
CA HIS A 79 -9.36 1.62 -7.95
C HIS A 79 -8.13 0.70 -7.79
N ASP A 80 -7.42 0.44 -8.88
CA ASP A 80 -6.17 -0.30 -8.90
C ASP A 80 -5.03 0.60 -8.39
N ASN A 81 -4.94 0.68 -7.06
CA ASN A 81 -3.93 1.50 -6.37
C ASN A 81 -2.68 0.70 -5.96
N TYR A 82 -2.60 -0.57 -6.37
CA TYR A 82 -1.49 -1.46 -6.05
C TYR A 82 -1.30 -2.55 -7.11
N PRO A 83 -0.04 -2.86 -7.52
CA PRO A 83 1.22 -2.24 -7.11
C PRO A 83 1.64 -1.07 -8.00
N GLY A 84 2.64 -0.28 -7.60
CA GLY A 84 2.99 1.02 -8.20
C GLY A 84 3.42 1.05 -9.66
N LYS A 85 3.55 -0.12 -10.32
CA LYS A 85 3.65 -0.21 -11.78
C LYS A 85 2.28 -0.05 -12.49
N VAL A 86 1.19 0.01 -11.72
CA VAL A 86 -0.15 0.33 -12.21
C VAL A 86 -0.26 1.82 -12.56
N GLY A 87 0.47 2.71 -11.87
CA GLY A 87 0.41 4.15 -12.12
C GLY A 87 0.87 4.59 -13.52
N SER A 88 1.57 3.72 -14.27
CA SER A 88 1.95 3.95 -15.66
C SER A 88 1.00 3.29 -16.67
N LYS A 89 -0.11 2.71 -16.22
CA LYS A 89 -1.11 2.03 -17.07
C LYS A 89 -2.26 2.99 -17.35
N SER A 90 -2.91 2.82 -18.51
CA SER A 90 -4.08 3.60 -18.86
C SER A 90 -5.24 3.33 -17.89
N ILE A 91 -5.95 4.37 -17.50
CA ILE A 91 -7.14 4.26 -16.65
C ILE A 91 -8.36 4.19 -17.56
N VAL A 92 -9.12 3.11 -17.46
CA VAL A 92 -10.33 2.87 -18.27
C VAL A 92 -11.61 3.05 -17.44
N GLY A 93 -11.59 3.96 -16.47
CA GLY A 93 -12.73 4.28 -15.61
C GLY A 93 -12.76 3.55 -14.27
N GLY A 94 -13.95 3.47 -13.69
CA GLY A 94 -14.18 2.90 -12.36
C GLY A 94 -14.49 1.42 -12.39
N PHE A 95 -14.47 0.79 -11.21
CA PHE A 95 -14.88 -0.61 -11.06
C PHE A 95 -16.37 -0.80 -11.40
N PHE A 96 -17.23 0.12 -10.96
CA PHE A 96 -18.67 0.08 -11.26
C PHE A 96 -19.03 0.75 -12.59
N SER A 97 -18.09 1.48 -13.18
CA SER A 97 -18.30 2.41 -14.30
C SER A 97 -17.12 2.39 -15.29
N PRO A 98 -16.75 1.21 -15.82
CA PRO A 98 -15.68 1.13 -16.82
C PRO A 98 -16.10 1.82 -18.13
N SER A 99 -15.18 2.57 -18.74
CA SER A 99 -15.39 3.21 -20.04
C SER A 99 -15.16 2.20 -21.17
N ILE A 100 -16.24 1.75 -21.80
CA ILE A 100 -16.20 0.81 -22.92
C ILE A 100 -15.35 1.35 -24.08
N GLU A 101 -15.47 2.64 -24.39
CA GLU A 101 -14.71 3.29 -25.46
C GLU A 101 -13.21 3.24 -25.18
N LEU A 102 -12.78 3.59 -23.96
CA LEU A 102 -11.37 3.51 -23.58
C LEU A 102 -10.85 2.07 -23.51
N ILE A 103 -11.71 1.10 -23.18
CA ILE A 103 -11.33 -0.33 -23.25
C ILE A 103 -11.11 -0.74 -24.71
N ASP A 104 -11.97 -0.30 -25.63
CA ASP A 104 -11.89 -0.66 -27.04
C ASP A 104 -10.60 -0.10 -27.69
N THR A 105 -10.19 1.13 -27.34
CA THR A 105 -8.93 1.73 -27.84
C THR A 105 -7.67 0.98 -27.41
N VAL A 106 -7.72 0.25 -26.30
CA VAL A 106 -6.61 -0.62 -25.84
C VAL A 106 -6.46 -1.85 -26.74
N GLY A 107 -7.54 -2.29 -27.41
CA GLY A 107 -7.57 -3.50 -28.24
C GLY A 107 -7.19 -4.77 -27.47
N PRO A 108 -7.89 -5.12 -26.37
CA PRO A 108 -7.47 -6.19 -25.47
C PRO A 108 -7.63 -7.59 -26.07
N ASP A 109 -6.69 -8.48 -25.73
CA ASP A 109 -6.83 -9.92 -25.95
C ASP A 109 -7.61 -10.59 -24.81
N ILE A 110 -7.49 -10.05 -23.60
CA ILE A 110 -8.21 -10.49 -22.40
C ILE A 110 -8.76 -9.29 -21.63
N ILE A 111 -10.00 -9.43 -21.16
CA ILE A 111 -10.59 -8.57 -20.12
C ILE A 111 -10.90 -9.44 -18.90
N PHE A 112 -10.32 -9.10 -17.75
CA PHE A 112 -10.78 -9.60 -16.46
C PHE A 112 -11.86 -8.68 -15.92
N LEU A 113 -13.03 -9.23 -15.62
CA LEU A 113 -14.22 -8.48 -15.21
C LEU A 113 -14.95 -9.16 -14.04
N SER A 114 -15.84 -8.42 -13.40
CA SER A 114 -16.78 -8.94 -12.40
C SER A 114 -18.18 -9.05 -12.98
N ARG A 115 -19.03 -9.91 -12.40
CA ARG A 115 -20.46 -10.06 -12.72
C ARG A 115 -21.26 -8.76 -12.76
N LEU A 116 -20.77 -7.71 -12.08
CA LEU A 116 -21.40 -6.39 -12.02
C LEU A 116 -21.20 -5.56 -13.31
N GLN A 117 -20.22 -5.91 -14.15
CA GLN A 117 -19.82 -5.14 -15.34
C GLN A 117 -20.49 -5.68 -16.61
N LYS A 118 -21.83 -5.82 -16.58
CA LYS A 118 -22.63 -6.46 -17.65
C LYS A 118 -22.50 -5.77 -19.00
N GLU A 119 -22.41 -4.44 -19.04
CA GLU A 119 -22.31 -3.68 -20.29
C GLU A 119 -21.00 -3.96 -21.04
N VAL A 120 -19.88 -4.09 -20.30
CA VAL A 120 -18.60 -4.53 -20.85
C VAL A 120 -18.72 -5.96 -21.37
N ALA A 121 -19.34 -6.85 -20.59
CA ALA A 121 -19.53 -8.23 -21.00
C ALA A 121 -20.30 -8.33 -22.33
N GLU A 122 -21.42 -7.62 -22.47
CA GLU A 122 -22.23 -7.63 -23.69
C GLU A 122 -21.51 -7.04 -24.90
N LYS A 123 -20.80 -5.92 -24.74
CA LYS A 123 -20.03 -5.30 -25.84
C LYS A 123 -18.98 -6.24 -26.42
N PHE A 124 -18.24 -6.93 -25.57
CA PHE A 124 -17.08 -7.72 -25.98
C PHE A 124 -17.39 -9.22 -26.15
N ARG A 125 -18.63 -9.68 -25.89
CA ARG A 125 -19.03 -11.10 -25.93
C ARG A 125 -18.72 -11.81 -27.25
N HIS A 126 -18.95 -11.11 -28.36
CA HIS A 126 -18.80 -11.65 -29.73
C HIS A 126 -17.45 -11.29 -30.37
N GLY A 127 -16.57 -10.63 -29.63
CA GLY A 127 -15.26 -10.21 -30.10
C GLY A 127 -14.21 -11.33 -30.04
N LYS A 128 -13.00 -11.01 -30.51
CA LYS A 128 -11.82 -11.88 -30.35
C LYS A 128 -11.27 -11.85 -28.91
N CYS A 129 -11.67 -10.85 -28.12
CA CYS A 129 -11.28 -10.69 -26.73
C CYS A 129 -11.89 -11.78 -25.85
N LYS A 130 -11.08 -12.42 -25.00
CA LYS A 130 -11.57 -13.38 -24.01
C LYS A 130 -11.99 -12.64 -22.74
N LEU A 131 -13.25 -12.83 -22.36
CA LEU A 131 -13.81 -12.36 -21.10
C LEU A 131 -13.61 -13.43 -20.03
N ILE A 132 -13.00 -13.07 -18.90
CA ILE A 132 -12.69 -14.00 -17.81
C ILE A 132 -13.17 -13.40 -16.48
N GLU A 133 -14.07 -14.14 -15.81
CA GLU A 133 -14.53 -13.80 -14.47
C GLU A 133 -13.82 -14.67 -13.41
N LEU A 134 -13.12 -14.03 -12.48
CA LEU A 134 -12.45 -14.68 -11.35
C LEU A 134 -12.98 -14.08 -10.04
N GLU A 135 -14.03 -14.69 -9.49
CA GLU A 135 -14.57 -14.34 -8.18
C GLU A 135 -13.74 -14.98 -7.07
N THR A 136 -13.68 -14.31 -5.92
CA THR A 136 -13.03 -14.85 -4.71
C THR A 136 -14.00 -14.80 -3.54
N GLU A 137 -14.63 -15.93 -3.24
CA GLU A 137 -15.60 -16.08 -2.15
C GLU A 137 -14.98 -16.71 -0.89
N SER A 138 -13.81 -17.34 -1.02
CA SER A 138 -13.05 -17.96 0.09
C SER A 138 -11.54 -17.74 -0.01
N ILE A 139 -10.82 -18.03 1.08
CA ILE A 139 -9.34 -18.08 1.08
C ILE A 139 -8.86 -19.14 0.10
N ALA A 140 -9.55 -20.28 0.01
CA ALA A 140 -9.20 -21.34 -0.93
C ALA A 140 -9.31 -20.89 -2.40
N ASP A 141 -10.32 -20.09 -2.74
CA ASP A 141 -10.48 -19.55 -4.09
C ASP A 141 -9.37 -18.55 -4.43
N SER A 142 -8.88 -17.80 -3.44
CA SER A 142 -7.71 -16.92 -3.65
C SER A 142 -6.49 -17.73 -4.12
N TYR A 143 -6.26 -18.94 -3.58
CA TYR A 143 -5.17 -19.80 -4.03
C TYR A 143 -5.39 -20.32 -5.45
N LYS A 144 -6.62 -20.75 -5.77
CA LYS A 144 -6.97 -21.20 -7.12
C LYS A 144 -6.73 -20.09 -8.14
N ASN A 145 -7.18 -18.87 -7.83
CA ASN A 145 -7.01 -17.70 -8.71
C ASN A 145 -5.53 -17.34 -8.87
N ILE A 146 -4.72 -17.37 -7.80
CA ILE A 146 -3.27 -17.14 -7.88
C ILE A 146 -2.60 -18.18 -8.78
N LEU A 147 -2.88 -19.46 -8.59
CA LEU A 147 -2.26 -20.54 -9.37
C LEU A 147 -2.73 -20.52 -10.83
N LEU A 148 -4.01 -20.22 -11.08
CA LEU A 148 -4.56 -20.09 -12.43
C LEU A 148 -3.91 -18.92 -13.17
N LEU A 149 -3.80 -17.75 -12.54
CA LEU A 149 -3.10 -16.60 -13.13
C LEU A 149 -1.61 -16.92 -13.35
N GLY A 150 -0.99 -17.69 -12.45
CA GLY A 150 0.33 -18.28 -12.66
C GLY A 150 0.44 -19.06 -13.98
N LYS A 151 -0.52 -19.94 -14.27
CA LYS A 151 -0.56 -20.70 -15.53
C LYS A 151 -0.84 -19.80 -16.74
N ILE A 152 -1.82 -18.89 -16.64
CA ILE A 152 -2.19 -17.97 -17.74
C ILE A 152 -0.99 -17.15 -18.21
N PHE A 153 -0.14 -16.69 -17.27
CA PHE A 153 0.96 -15.77 -17.55
C PHE A 153 2.37 -16.40 -17.58
N ASN A 154 2.47 -17.73 -17.51
CA ASN A 154 3.74 -18.48 -17.39
C ASN A 154 4.59 -18.02 -16.19
N LYS A 155 3.96 -17.95 -15.01
CA LYS A 155 4.53 -17.56 -13.71
C LYS A 155 4.17 -18.56 -12.60
N GLU A 156 4.04 -19.85 -12.93
CA GLU A 156 3.61 -20.91 -12.03
C GLU A 156 4.51 -21.02 -10.79
N LYS A 157 5.83 -20.89 -10.97
CA LYS A 157 6.78 -20.90 -9.85
C LYS A 157 6.52 -19.74 -8.88
N GLN A 158 6.34 -18.53 -9.40
CA GLN A 158 6.07 -17.34 -8.60
C GLN A 158 4.71 -17.43 -7.90
N ALA A 159 3.69 -17.94 -8.60
CA ALA A 159 2.37 -18.19 -8.03
C ALA A 159 2.41 -19.24 -6.90
N ALA A 160 3.12 -20.36 -7.11
CA ALA A 160 3.30 -21.39 -6.09
C ALA A 160 4.02 -20.87 -4.85
N MET A 161 5.10 -20.09 -5.03
CA MET A 161 5.81 -19.43 -3.93
C MET A 161 4.91 -18.47 -3.15
N LEU A 162 4.06 -17.71 -3.84
CA LEU A 162 3.10 -16.80 -3.18
C LEU A 162 2.05 -17.56 -2.36
N VAL A 163 1.49 -18.64 -2.90
CA VAL A 163 0.53 -19.48 -2.15
C VAL A 163 1.19 -20.13 -0.93
N ASP A 164 2.42 -20.61 -1.07
CA ASP A 164 3.19 -21.21 0.04
C ASP A 164 3.49 -20.19 1.14
N GLU A 165 3.82 -18.95 0.78
CA GLU A 165 4.00 -17.83 1.72
C GLU A 165 2.71 -17.58 2.52
N ILE A 166 1.57 -17.49 1.84
CA ILE A 166 0.27 -17.25 2.49
C ILE A 166 -0.09 -18.42 3.41
N LYS A 167 0.05 -19.66 2.94
CA LYS A 167 -0.24 -20.86 3.75
C LYS A 167 0.64 -20.96 4.98
N THR A 168 1.93 -20.65 4.85
CA THR A 168 2.87 -20.64 5.97
C THR A 168 2.45 -19.64 7.04
N GLN A 169 2.08 -18.42 6.64
CA GLN A 169 1.58 -17.39 7.57
C GLN A 169 0.32 -17.86 8.31
N LEU A 170 -0.66 -18.42 7.59
CA LEU A 170 -1.88 -18.94 8.20
C LEU A 170 -1.63 -20.13 9.14
N ARG A 171 -0.71 -21.03 8.78
CA ARG A 171 -0.33 -22.17 9.63
C ARG A 171 0.25 -21.70 10.96
N ILE A 172 1.19 -20.76 10.94
CA ILE A 172 1.81 -20.19 12.15
C ILE A 172 0.74 -19.57 13.05
N VAL A 173 -0.18 -18.79 12.47
CA VAL A 173 -1.29 -18.19 13.22
C VAL A 173 -2.17 -19.28 13.80
N SER A 174 -2.59 -20.28 13.01
CA SER A 174 -3.44 -21.38 13.47
C SER A 174 -2.82 -22.15 14.65
N GLU A 175 -1.55 -22.51 14.58
CA GLU A 175 -0.84 -23.21 15.66
C GLU A 175 -0.79 -22.37 16.94
N LYS A 176 -0.61 -21.06 16.81
CA LYS A 176 -0.59 -20.13 17.94
C LYS A 176 -1.97 -19.93 18.54
N ILE A 177 -2.98 -19.81 17.68
CA ILE A 177 -4.39 -19.74 18.05
C ILE A 177 -4.78 -21.00 18.83
N ASN A 178 -4.39 -22.21 18.41
CA ASN A 178 -4.70 -23.46 19.11
C ASN A 178 -4.19 -23.54 20.56
N ARG A 179 -3.19 -22.73 20.94
CA ARG A 179 -2.71 -22.62 22.33
C ARG A 179 -3.59 -21.74 23.22
N ILE A 180 -4.50 -20.96 22.62
CA ILE A 180 -5.43 -20.10 23.35
C ILE A 180 -6.72 -20.88 23.61
N PRO A 181 -7.16 -21.00 24.89
CA PRO A 181 -8.40 -21.68 25.23
C PRO A 181 -9.62 -21.09 24.52
N ASP A 182 -10.59 -21.94 24.17
CA ASP A 182 -11.82 -21.51 23.50
C ASP A 182 -12.61 -20.48 24.30
N SER A 183 -12.59 -20.58 25.63
CA SER A 183 -13.21 -19.59 26.54
C SER A 183 -12.59 -18.18 26.46
N LYS A 184 -11.37 -18.07 25.92
CA LYS A 184 -10.67 -16.78 25.72
C LYS A 184 -10.85 -16.22 24.30
N ARG A 185 -11.50 -16.97 23.40
CA ARG A 185 -11.78 -16.52 22.03
C ARG A 185 -12.67 -15.28 22.06
N LYS A 186 -12.43 -14.37 21.12
CA LYS A 186 -13.16 -13.10 21.05
C LYS A 186 -14.21 -13.11 19.96
N ARG A 187 -15.36 -12.53 20.25
CA ARG A 187 -16.38 -12.19 19.24
C ARG A 187 -15.90 -11.00 18.43
N VAL A 188 -15.74 -11.18 17.13
CA VAL A 188 -15.18 -10.18 16.20
C VAL A 188 -16.18 -9.91 15.09
N LEU A 189 -16.37 -8.63 14.79
CA LEU A 189 -17.23 -8.18 13.70
C LEU A 189 -16.45 -7.27 12.74
N ARG A 190 -16.66 -7.47 11.44
CA ARG A 190 -16.24 -6.51 10.42
C ARG A 190 -17.35 -5.49 10.20
N PHE A 191 -17.06 -4.23 10.50
CA PHE A 191 -17.97 -3.13 10.24
C PHE A 191 -17.81 -2.65 8.80
N MET A 192 -18.91 -2.47 8.08
CA MET A 192 -18.99 -1.95 6.71
C MET A 192 -20.00 -0.81 6.67
N GLY A 193 -19.67 0.31 7.29
CA GLY A 193 -20.63 1.39 7.55
C GLY A 193 -21.03 2.14 6.28
N ARG A 194 -22.33 2.42 6.12
CA ARG A 194 -22.83 3.43 5.18
C ARG A 194 -23.93 4.28 5.84
N ASP A 195 -25.14 4.20 5.31
CA ASP A 195 -26.39 4.73 5.86
C ASP A 195 -26.96 3.85 6.99
N SER A 196 -26.43 2.64 7.15
CA SER A 196 -26.74 1.70 8.22
C SER A 196 -25.49 0.98 8.73
N VAL A 197 -25.62 0.25 9.84
CA VAL A 197 -24.58 -0.68 10.33
C VAL A 197 -24.70 -1.97 9.53
N MET A 198 -23.64 -2.32 8.82
CA MET A 198 -23.58 -3.53 8.00
C MET A 198 -22.33 -4.35 8.31
N THR A 199 -22.38 -5.63 7.98
CA THR A 199 -21.31 -6.63 8.15
C THR A 199 -21.31 -7.57 6.94
N PRO A 200 -20.24 -8.32 6.67
CA PRO A 200 -20.29 -9.42 5.70
C PRO A 200 -21.28 -10.51 6.11
N GLY A 201 -21.89 -11.18 5.12
CA GLY A 201 -22.72 -12.36 5.33
C GLY A 201 -21.92 -13.58 5.82
N ASP A 202 -22.65 -14.59 6.30
CA ASP A 202 -22.09 -15.77 6.97
C ASP A 202 -21.11 -16.58 6.08
N ASP A 203 -21.31 -16.51 4.76
CA ASP A 203 -20.59 -17.17 3.67
C ASP A 203 -19.34 -16.39 3.17
N SER A 204 -19.08 -15.21 3.71
CA SER A 204 -18.04 -14.32 3.20
C SER A 204 -16.60 -14.74 3.55
N TYR A 205 -15.67 -14.52 2.62
CA TYR A 205 -14.23 -14.71 2.89
C TYR A 205 -13.73 -13.81 4.03
N GLN A 206 -14.36 -12.67 4.33
CA GLN A 206 -13.95 -11.83 5.46
C GLN A 206 -14.30 -12.45 6.80
N ASN A 207 -15.42 -13.17 6.89
CA ASN A 207 -15.73 -13.99 8.05
C ASN A 207 -14.80 -15.22 8.11
N GLU A 208 -14.39 -15.80 6.98
CA GLU A 208 -13.34 -16.83 6.96
C GLU A 208 -11.99 -16.30 7.50
N MET A 209 -11.58 -15.09 7.11
CA MET A 209 -10.36 -14.45 7.63
C MET A 209 -10.45 -14.15 9.14
N ILE A 210 -11.64 -13.76 9.64
CA ILE A 210 -11.87 -13.60 11.08
C ILE A 210 -11.67 -14.94 11.81
N ARG A 211 -12.27 -16.01 11.30
CA ARG A 211 -12.14 -17.35 11.89
C ARG A 211 -10.69 -17.83 11.84
N ALA A 212 -9.98 -17.60 10.73
CA ALA A 212 -8.56 -17.91 10.61
C ALA A 212 -7.68 -17.12 11.59
N ALA A 213 -8.09 -15.91 11.98
CA ALA A 213 -7.45 -15.12 13.03
C ALA A 213 -7.86 -15.55 14.46
N GLY A 214 -8.67 -16.61 14.59
CA GLY A 214 -9.18 -17.13 15.85
C GLY A 214 -10.35 -16.33 16.42
N GLY A 215 -11.03 -15.50 15.63
CA GLY A 215 -12.22 -14.76 16.05
C GLY A 215 -13.50 -15.58 15.86
N ILE A 216 -14.50 -15.32 16.71
CA ILE A 216 -15.87 -15.83 16.57
C ILE A 216 -16.66 -14.80 15.77
N THR A 217 -17.23 -15.18 14.64
CA THR A 217 -18.09 -14.32 13.79
C THR A 217 -19.54 -14.36 14.24
N PRO A 218 -20.37 -13.35 13.91
CA PRO A 218 -21.81 -13.49 14.05
C PRO A 218 -22.32 -14.61 13.13
N VAL A 219 -23.47 -15.19 13.49
CA VAL A 219 -24.25 -16.13 12.66
C VAL A 219 -25.62 -15.49 12.51
N LEU A 220 -25.86 -14.83 11.38
CA LEU A 220 -27.05 -14.00 11.17
C LEU A 220 -28.12 -14.72 10.35
N GLY A 221 -27.79 -15.86 9.72
CA GLY A 221 -28.67 -16.50 8.73
C GLY A 221 -28.79 -15.70 7.44
N LYS A 222 -27.81 -14.82 7.16
CA LYS A 222 -27.80 -13.91 6.01
C LYS A 222 -26.53 -14.15 5.19
N THR A 223 -26.68 -14.31 3.88
CA THR A 223 -25.56 -14.53 2.95
C THR A 223 -25.31 -13.31 2.07
N GLY A 224 -24.12 -13.26 1.47
CA GLY A 224 -23.71 -12.23 0.52
C GLY A 224 -22.65 -11.27 1.05
N ASN A 225 -22.17 -10.40 0.15
CA ASN A 225 -21.01 -9.54 0.39
C ASN A 225 -21.22 -8.52 1.51
N ILE A 226 -22.46 -8.04 1.71
CA ILE A 226 -22.83 -7.03 2.70
C ILE A 226 -24.26 -7.32 3.16
N VAL A 227 -24.49 -7.38 4.47
CA VAL A 227 -25.79 -7.57 5.10
C VAL A 227 -26.01 -6.53 6.20
N VAL A 228 -27.24 -6.04 6.34
CA VAL A 228 -27.62 -5.10 7.40
C VAL A 228 -27.78 -5.85 8.72
N ILE A 229 -27.17 -5.34 9.79
CA ILE A 229 -27.33 -5.88 11.14
C ILE A 229 -28.40 -5.08 11.89
N THR A 230 -29.32 -5.75 12.57
CA THR A 230 -30.31 -5.08 13.43
C THR A 230 -29.68 -4.72 14.78
N LYS A 231 -30.32 -3.81 15.53
CA LYS A 231 -29.87 -3.50 16.90
C LYS A 231 -29.95 -4.71 17.84
N GLU A 232 -30.93 -5.58 17.64
CA GLU A 232 -31.08 -6.81 18.42
C GLU A 232 -29.95 -7.81 18.09
N GLU A 233 -29.67 -8.04 16.81
CA GLU A 233 -28.54 -8.88 16.38
C GLU A 233 -27.20 -8.33 16.91
N TRP A 234 -27.02 -7.02 16.86
CA TRP A 234 -25.84 -6.33 17.39
C TRP A 234 -25.68 -6.52 18.90
N ALA A 235 -26.75 -6.34 19.67
CA ALA A 235 -26.75 -6.51 21.12
C ALA A 235 -26.57 -7.98 21.52
N THR A 236 -27.25 -8.90 20.84
CA THR A 236 -27.16 -10.34 21.08
C THR A 236 -25.76 -10.88 20.77
N PHE A 237 -25.16 -10.46 19.65
CA PHE A 237 -23.80 -10.85 19.33
C PHE A 237 -22.78 -10.19 20.28
N ASN A 238 -23.03 -8.96 20.74
CA ASN A 238 -22.15 -8.18 21.62
C ASN A 238 -20.67 -8.28 21.21
N PRO A 239 -20.25 -7.70 20.06
CA PRO A 239 -18.87 -7.82 19.58
C PRO A 239 -17.88 -7.30 20.64
N GLN A 240 -16.78 -8.02 20.82
CA GLN A 240 -15.68 -7.65 21.72
C GLN A 240 -14.54 -6.96 20.98
N VAL A 241 -14.44 -7.20 19.67
CA VAL A 241 -13.54 -6.51 18.76
C VAL A 241 -14.32 -6.15 17.50
N ILE A 242 -14.13 -4.93 17.01
CA ILE A 242 -14.63 -4.49 15.71
C ILE A 242 -13.43 -4.12 14.85
N TYR A 243 -13.46 -4.47 13.56
CA TYR A 243 -12.57 -3.83 12.60
C TYR A 243 -13.31 -3.26 11.40
N GLY A 244 -12.77 -2.18 10.85
CA GLY A 244 -13.23 -1.55 9.61
C GLY A 244 -12.06 -1.14 8.71
N CYS A 245 -12.35 -0.47 7.61
CA CYS A 245 -11.36 0.05 6.67
C CYS A 245 -11.86 1.32 5.96
N GLY A 246 -10.94 2.13 5.42
CA GLY A 246 -11.31 3.31 4.65
C GLY A 246 -12.23 4.26 5.44
N GLY A 247 -13.34 4.70 4.82
CA GLY A 247 -14.31 5.62 5.40
C GLY A 247 -15.16 5.05 6.55
N ASP A 248 -14.97 3.77 6.92
CA ASP A 248 -15.67 3.16 8.04
C ASP A 248 -15.40 3.89 9.37
N ARG A 249 -14.25 4.57 9.50
CA ARG A 249 -13.89 5.28 10.73
C ARG A 249 -14.84 6.45 11.02
N GLU A 250 -15.09 7.25 9.99
CA GLU A 250 -15.99 8.38 10.07
C GLU A 250 -17.43 7.90 10.35
N THR A 251 -17.88 6.88 9.63
CA THR A 251 -19.21 6.30 9.83
C THR A 251 -19.37 5.65 11.20
N ALA A 252 -18.34 4.98 11.72
CA ALA A 252 -18.34 4.41 13.06
C ALA A 252 -18.52 5.49 14.13
N ASN A 253 -17.86 6.65 14.00
CA ASN A 253 -18.04 7.78 14.92
C ASN A 253 -19.49 8.29 14.93
N THR A 254 -20.19 8.22 13.79
CA THR A 254 -21.59 8.63 13.68
C THR A 254 -22.55 7.64 14.35
N PHE A 255 -22.30 6.33 14.22
CA PHE A 255 -23.20 5.30 14.75
C PHE A 255 -22.89 4.91 16.20
N PHE A 256 -21.62 4.72 16.55
CA PHE A 256 -21.22 4.16 17.85
C PHE A 256 -21.32 5.13 19.02
N ASN A 257 -21.78 6.36 18.78
CA ASN A 257 -22.21 7.29 19.82
C ASN A 257 -23.71 7.20 20.14
N ARG A 258 -24.50 6.47 19.34
CA ARG A 258 -25.96 6.35 19.48
C ARG A 258 -26.35 5.19 20.41
N GLN A 259 -27.45 5.36 21.14
CA GLN A 259 -28.04 4.31 22.00
C GLN A 259 -28.39 3.05 21.19
N GLY A 260 -28.08 1.88 21.73
CA GLY A 260 -28.23 0.56 21.09
C GLY A 260 -27.00 0.12 20.29
N TRP A 261 -26.20 1.06 19.79
CA TRP A 261 -24.95 0.75 19.08
C TRP A 261 -23.72 0.85 19.99
N LYS A 262 -23.71 1.85 20.88
CA LYS A 262 -22.60 2.11 21.81
C LYS A 262 -22.46 1.09 22.95
N ASP A 263 -23.48 0.26 23.14
CA ASP A 263 -23.67 -0.52 24.37
C ASP A 263 -22.88 -1.84 24.40
N VAL A 264 -22.20 -2.19 23.31
CA VAL A 264 -21.42 -3.44 23.16
C VAL A 264 -19.98 -3.30 23.66
N ASP A 265 -19.37 -4.42 24.04
CA ASP A 265 -18.05 -4.48 24.67
C ASP A 265 -16.96 -3.80 23.84
N ALA A 266 -16.97 -3.99 22.52
CA ALA A 266 -15.97 -3.43 21.63
C ALA A 266 -15.96 -1.89 21.68
N VAL A 267 -17.13 -1.26 21.71
CA VAL A 267 -17.25 0.21 21.75
C VAL A 267 -16.88 0.74 23.12
N LYS A 268 -17.42 0.15 24.19
CA LYS A 268 -17.14 0.52 25.59
C LYS A 268 -15.65 0.44 25.92
N ASN A 269 -14.95 -0.57 25.42
CA ASN A 269 -13.54 -0.81 25.70
C ASN A 269 -12.58 -0.24 24.62
N GLY A 270 -13.10 0.51 23.65
CA GLY A 270 -12.28 1.11 22.57
C GLY A 270 -11.55 0.09 21.69
N LYS A 271 -12.09 -1.13 21.52
CA LYS A 271 -11.50 -2.21 20.71
C LYS A 271 -12.01 -2.17 19.27
N ILE A 272 -11.83 -1.01 18.64
CA ILE A 272 -12.18 -0.75 17.24
C ILE A 272 -10.89 -0.48 16.47
N PHE A 273 -10.60 -1.32 15.46
CA PHE A 273 -9.37 -1.25 14.68
C PHE A 273 -9.65 -0.92 13.22
N TYR A 274 -8.75 -0.18 12.57
CA TYR A 274 -8.89 0.18 11.17
C TYR A 274 -7.68 -0.30 10.39
N PHE A 275 -7.94 -0.96 9.28
CA PHE A 275 -6.92 -1.53 8.40
C PHE A 275 -7.07 -0.98 6.97
N PRO A 276 -6.02 -1.02 6.14
CA PRO A 276 -6.12 -0.63 4.74
C PRO A 276 -7.13 -1.48 3.95
N CYS A 277 -7.96 -0.86 3.10
CA CYS A 277 -8.93 -1.58 2.25
C CYS A 277 -8.26 -2.63 1.35
N SER A 278 -7.03 -2.39 0.92
CA SER A 278 -6.28 -3.31 0.05
C SER A 278 -6.00 -4.66 0.69
N ILE A 279 -6.04 -4.77 2.02
CA ILE A 279 -5.82 -6.03 2.74
C ILE A 279 -7.08 -6.61 3.38
N THR A 280 -8.17 -5.84 3.46
CA THR A 280 -9.44 -6.27 4.09
C THR A 280 -10.57 -6.50 3.10
N CYS A 281 -10.60 -5.77 1.98
CA CYS A 281 -11.65 -5.84 0.96
C CYS A 281 -11.31 -6.78 -0.20
N ARG A 282 -10.23 -7.56 -0.08
CA ARG A 282 -9.76 -8.47 -1.12
C ARG A 282 -9.14 -9.71 -0.47
N ALA A 283 -9.57 -10.90 -0.86
CA ALA A 283 -8.81 -12.13 -0.63
C ALA A 283 -7.90 -12.36 -1.85
N ALA A 284 -6.64 -11.96 -1.72
CA ALA A 284 -5.66 -11.98 -2.81
C ALA A 284 -4.25 -12.24 -2.24
N THR A 285 -3.31 -11.31 -2.43
CA THR A 285 -1.89 -11.57 -2.14
C THR A 285 -1.51 -11.33 -0.69
N HIS A 286 -2.39 -10.69 0.09
CA HIS A 286 -2.13 -10.25 1.47
C HIS A 286 -2.93 -11.00 2.55
N THR A 287 -3.68 -12.05 2.19
CA THR A 287 -4.58 -12.75 3.12
C THR A 287 -3.86 -13.25 4.39
N GLY A 288 -2.72 -13.92 4.25
CA GLY A 288 -1.95 -14.43 5.40
C GLY A 288 -1.41 -13.30 6.29
N HIS A 289 -0.99 -12.19 5.67
CA HIS A 289 -0.50 -11.01 6.38
C HIS A 289 -1.62 -10.33 7.18
N PHE A 290 -2.80 -10.15 6.57
CA PHE A 290 -3.94 -9.56 7.24
C PHE A 290 -4.41 -10.42 8.41
N VAL A 291 -4.55 -11.74 8.21
CA VAL A 291 -4.94 -12.67 9.28
C VAL A 291 -3.92 -12.63 10.44
N SER A 292 -2.63 -12.58 10.13
CA SER A 292 -1.55 -12.44 11.12
C SER A 292 -1.69 -11.15 11.93
N TRP A 293 -1.95 -10.02 11.25
CA TRP A 293 -2.11 -8.71 11.91
C TRP A 293 -3.38 -8.64 12.74
N LEU A 294 -4.50 -9.16 12.23
CA LEU A 294 -5.76 -9.22 12.95
C LEU A 294 -5.63 -10.09 14.21
N ALA A 295 -5.05 -11.29 14.10
CA ALA A 295 -4.85 -12.20 15.22
C ALA A 295 -4.00 -11.57 16.33
N SER A 296 -2.91 -10.89 15.98
CA SER A 296 -2.06 -10.23 16.98
C SER A 296 -2.72 -9.01 17.64
N ARG A 297 -3.68 -8.37 16.97
CA ARG A 297 -4.51 -7.29 17.56
C ARG A 297 -5.60 -7.83 18.48
N ILE A 298 -6.21 -8.96 18.14
CA ILE A 298 -7.22 -9.62 19.00
C ILE A 298 -6.54 -10.19 20.25
N TYR A 299 -5.39 -10.83 20.09
CA TYR A 299 -4.72 -11.63 21.13
C TYR A 299 -3.32 -11.11 21.48
N THR A 300 -3.14 -9.79 21.58
CA THR A 300 -1.82 -9.17 21.80
C THR A 300 -1.07 -9.78 22.99
N GLU A 301 -1.77 -10.07 24.10
CA GLU A 301 -1.16 -10.69 25.27
C GLU A 301 -0.64 -12.10 24.99
N ALA A 302 -1.47 -13.00 24.47
CA ALA A 302 -1.05 -14.35 24.12
C ALA A 302 0.10 -14.34 23.09
N PHE A 303 0.07 -13.38 22.15
CA PHE A 303 1.12 -13.26 21.15
C PHE A 303 2.46 -12.73 21.69
N SER A 304 2.46 -12.15 22.89
CA SER A 304 3.66 -11.63 23.56
C SER A 304 4.36 -12.68 24.44
N ILE A 305 3.71 -13.82 24.74
CA ILE A 305 4.24 -14.83 25.66
C ILE A 305 5.32 -15.68 24.98
N LYS A 306 6.48 -15.81 25.63
CA LYS A 306 7.62 -16.57 25.09
C LYS A 306 7.32 -18.07 24.92
N ALA A 307 6.63 -18.67 25.88
CA ALA A 307 6.27 -20.09 25.85
C ALA A 307 5.31 -20.45 24.70
N ASP A 308 4.54 -19.47 24.21
CA ASP A 308 3.52 -19.65 23.18
C ASP A 308 4.05 -19.44 21.75
N ARG A 309 5.37 -19.25 21.59
CA ARG A 309 6.00 -19.12 20.28
C ARG A 309 6.01 -20.45 19.52
N ILE A 310 5.87 -20.33 18.21
CA ILE A 310 5.93 -21.43 17.25
C ILE A 310 7.33 -21.53 16.64
N LEU A 311 7.90 -20.38 16.28
CA LEU A 311 9.18 -20.28 15.61
C LEU A 311 10.28 -19.87 16.59
N GLU A 312 11.46 -20.44 16.40
CA GLU A 312 12.67 -19.99 17.05
C GLU A 312 13.03 -18.57 16.58
N GLU A 313 13.37 -17.69 17.53
CA GLU A 313 13.81 -16.33 17.20
C GLU A 313 15.27 -16.36 16.73
N LYS A 314 15.46 -16.45 15.41
CA LYS A 314 16.78 -16.47 14.78
C LYS A 314 16.78 -15.86 13.38
N ILE A 315 17.97 -15.48 12.91
CA ILE A 315 18.23 -15.21 11.50
C ILE A 315 18.13 -16.52 10.73
N PHE A 316 17.40 -16.53 9.63
CA PHE A 316 17.28 -17.71 8.75
C PHE A 316 17.71 -17.43 7.29
N LYS A 317 17.90 -16.15 6.94
CA LYS A 317 18.33 -15.72 5.62
C LYS A 317 19.02 -14.35 5.72
N SER A 318 19.95 -14.08 4.82
CA SER A 318 20.52 -12.74 4.61
C SER A 318 20.56 -12.38 3.13
N ARG A 319 20.63 -11.07 2.84
CA ARG A 319 20.84 -10.51 1.50
C ARG A 319 21.92 -9.44 1.58
N ASN A 320 23.03 -9.64 0.89
CA ASN A 320 24.12 -8.66 0.85
C ASN A 320 23.74 -7.44 0.02
N ILE A 321 24.29 -6.29 0.40
CA ILE A 321 24.20 -5.02 -0.32
C ILE A 321 25.62 -4.50 -0.46
N ASP A 322 26.03 -4.21 -1.69
CA ASP A 322 27.30 -3.54 -1.93
C ASP A 322 27.13 -2.03 -1.77
N LEU A 323 27.89 -1.46 -0.83
CA LEU A 323 27.92 -0.02 -0.60
C LEU A 323 29.19 0.66 -1.12
N ASN A 324 30.18 -0.05 -1.65
CA ASN A 324 31.40 0.52 -2.23
C ASN A 324 31.97 1.74 -1.47
N LEU A 325 32.18 1.58 -0.16
CA LEU A 325 32.78 2.60 0.73
C LEU A 325 33.88 1.92 1.57
N ASP A 326 35.10 2.47 1.53
CA ASP A 326 36.30 1.81 2.04
C ASP A 326 36.31 1.52 3.55
N TYR A 327 35.48 2.20 4.33
CA TYR A 327 35.35 1.97 5.77
C TYR A 327 34.23 0.98 6.14
N ILE A 328 33.52 0.44 5.16
CA ILE A 328 32.46 -0.55 5.34
C ILE A 328 33.02 -1.94 5.06
N ASN A 329 32.93 -2.82 6.05
CA ASN A 329 33.32 -4.22 5.92
C ASN A 329 32.28 -5.01 5.11
N ASN A 330 31.02 -4.94 5.55
CA ASN A 330 29.91 -5.54 4.83
C ASN A 330 28.59 -4.86 5.20
N THR A 331 27.63 -4.93 4.28
CA THR A 331 26.25 -4.51 4.50
C THR A 331 25.30 -5.61 4.08
N GLN A 332 24.28 -5.86 4.89
CA GLN A 332 23.30 -6.92 4.64
C GLN A 332 21.94 -6.59 5.23
N ILE A 333 20.90 -7.17 4.64
CA ILE A 333 19.58 -7.28 5.24
C ILE A 333 19.44 -8.69 5.80
N LEU A 334 19.25 -8.78 7.11
CA LEU A 334 19.02 -10.01 7.85
C LEU A 334 17.52 -10.27 7.96
N TYR A 335 17.07 -11.46 7.57
CA TYR A 335 15.69 -11.91 7.74
C TYR A 335 15.63 -12.82 8.95
N SER A 336 14.83 -12.44 9.94
CA SER A 336 14.69 -13.16 11.20
C SER A 336 13.22 -13.36 11.58
N HIS A 337 12.97 -14.37 12.40
CA HIS A 337 11.69 -14.48 13.10
C HIS A 337 11.78 -13.78 14.45
N ILE A 338 10.86 -12.87 14.74
CA ILE A 338 10.70 -12.23 16.05
C ILE A 338 9.21 -12.24 16.38
N ASN A 339 8.84 -12.78 17.54
CA ASN A 339 7.44 -13.03 17.93
C ASN A 339 6.64 -13.82 16.86
N ASP A 340 7.27 -14.80 16.19
CA ASP A 340 6.71 -15.62 15.10
C ASP A 340 6.48 -14.91 13.76
N PHE A 341 6.86 -13.63 13.66
CA PHE A 341 6.69 -12.84 12.44
C PHE A 341 8.02 -12.59 11.74
N LEU A 342 7.95 -12.44 10.42
CA LEU A 342 9.10 -12.06 9.60
C LEU A 342 9.52 -10.62 9.88
N ASN A 343 10.72 -10.43 10.40
CA ASN A 343 11.36 -9.14 10.62
C ASN A 343 12.58 -9.03 9.68
N LYS A 344 12.95 -7.80 9.32
CA LYS A 344 14.04 -7.53 8.37
C LYS A 344 14.94 -6.45 8.93
N THR A 345 16.24 -6.71 9.03
CA THR A 345 17.18 -5.79 9.69
C THR A 345 18.32 -5.44 8.76
N LEU A 346 18.43 -4.18 8.37
CA LEU A 346 19.63 -3.66 7.74
C LEU A 346 20.74 -3.55 8.78
N VAL A 347 21.90 -4.13 8.48
CA VAL A 347 23.11 -4.04 9.30
C VAL A 347 24.28 -3.63 8.40
N ILE A 348 24.96 -2.57 8.79
CA ILE A 348 26.18 -2.05 8.17
C ILE A 348 27.31 -2.23 9.18
N ASN A 349 28.33 -3.00 8.83
CA ASN A 349 29.48 -3.28 9.68
C ASN A 349 30.67 -2.44 9.20
N PHE A 350 31.34 -1.74 10.10
CA PHE A 350 32.52 -0.95 9.78
C PHE A 350 33.82 -1.76 9.91
N ASN A 351 34.87 -1.30 9.22
CA ASN A 351 36.22 -1.88 9.32
C ASN A 351 36.93 -1.51 10.64
N GLN A 352 36.50 -0.42 11.27
CA GLN A 352 36.98 0.06 12.56
C GLN A 352 35.85 0.80 13.29
N PRO A 353 35.92 0.95 14.63
CA PRO A 353 34.93 1.74 15.37
C PRO A 353 34.91 3.21 14.92
N LEU A 354 33.72 3.77 14.72
CA LEU A 354 33.50 5.15 14.28
C LEU A 354 32.59 5.91 15.26
N SER A 355 32.61 7.24 15.17
CA SER A 355 31.59 8.08 15.79
C SER A 355 30.34 8.20 14.91
N VAL A 356 29.19 8.35 15.57
CA VAL A 356 27.90 8.61 14.91
C VAL A 356 27.12 9.68 15.67
N VAL A 357 26.18 10.34 15.00
CA VAL A 357 25.10 11.10 15.64
C VAL A 357 23.77 10.49 15.21
N SER A 358 22.97 10.06 16.19
CA SER A 358 21.65 9.46 16.00
C SER A 358 20.57 10.34 16.63
N THR A 359 19.41 10.49 15.98
CA THR A 359 18.26 11.16 16.59
C THR A 359 17.62 10.38 17.73
N ILE A 360 17.88 9.07 17.83
CA ILE A 360 17.40 8.22 18.92
C ILE A 360 18.33 8.26 20.14
N GLU A 361 19.64 8.37 19.92
CA GLU A 361 20.66 8.12 20.96
C GLU A 361 21.61 9.29 21.20
N GLY A 362 21.53 10.35 20.41
CA GLY A 362 22.50 11.44 20.40
C GLY A 362 23.85 11.02 19.78
N LYS A 363 24.93 11.70 20.17
CA LYS A 363 26.28 11.40 19.70
C LYS A 363 26.86 10.21 20.47
N ARG A 364 27.42 9.25 19.75
CA ARG A 364 28.14 8.10 20.32
C ARG A 364 29.47 7.87 19.61
N SER A 365 30.41 7.28 20.33
CA SER A 365 31.71 6.81 19.82
C SER A 365 31.81 5.31 19.97
N ASP A 366 32.86 4.71 19.41
CA ASP A 366 33.14 3.27 19.48
C ASP A 366 32.01 2.41 18.90
N ILE A 367 31.35 2.92 17.85
CA ILE A 367 30.30 2.20 17.14
C ILE A 367 30.91 1.38 16.02
N GLU A 368 30.66 0.08 16.03
CA GLU A 368 31.10 -0.87 15.01
C GLU A 368 29.99 -1.15 13.99
N PHE A 369 28.73 -0.92 14.37
CA PHE A 369 27.56 -1.27 13.57
C PHE A 369 26.51 -0.17 13.59
N VAL A 370 25.97 0.15 12.42
CA VAL A 370 24.72 0.92 12.31
C VAL A 370 23.67 0.11 11.56
N GLY A 371 22.40 0.40 11.82
CA GLY A 371 21.33 -0.38 11.22
C GLY A 371 19.97 0.30 11.24
N ASN A 372 19.03 -0.34 10.55
CA ASN A 372 17.62 0.03 10.57
C ASN A 372 16.80 -1.26 10.60
N HIS A 373 15.91 -1.38 11.58
CA HIS A 373 15.12 -2.58 11.82
C HIS A 373 13.67 -2.38 11.37
N TYR A 374 13.21 -3.16 10.40
CA TYR A 374 11.80 -3.24 10.02
C TYR A 374 11.02 -4.07 11.03
N TYR A 375 10.08 -3.39 11.69
CA TYR A 375 9.14 -3.96 12.64
C TYR A 375 7.76 -4.09 11.98
N PRO A 376 7.28 -5.31 11.67
CA PRO A 376 6.09 -5.49 10.85
C PRO A 376 4.79 -5.21 11.63
N PRO A 377 3.68 -4.86 10.95
CA PRO A 377 2.42 -4.51 11.60
C PRO A 377 1.88 -5.50 12.65
N PRO A 378 1.97 -6.83 12.45
CA PRO A 378 1.58 -7.79 13.49
C PRO A 378 2.37 -7.64 14.81
N CYS A 379 3.60 -7.12 14.76
CA CYS A 379 4.43 -6.90 15.95
C CYS A 379 4.13 -5.58 16.67
N TRP A 380 3.51 -4.59 16.03
CA TRP A 380 3.38 -3.24 16.60
C TRP A 380 2.72 -3.23 17.99
N ALA A 381 1.58 -3.90 18.14
CA ALA A 381 0.87 -3.98 19.41
C ALA A 381 1.70 -4.64 20.53
N ILE A 382 2.51 -5.64 20.18
CA ILE A 382 3.39 -6.35 21.09
C ILE A 382 4.52 -5.41 21.54
N GLY A 383 5.17 -4.74 20.58
CA GLY A 383 6.23 -3.78 20.84
C GLY A 383 5.78 -2.58 21.67
N TYR A 384 4.57 -2.07 21.43
CA TYR A 384 3.98 -1.00 22.25
C TYR A 384 3.82 -1.39 23.72
N LYS A 385 3.39 -2.62 23.97
CA LYS A 385 3.22 -3.13 25.33
C LYS A 385 4.57 -3.33 26.03
N SER A 386 5.60 -3.77 25.32
CA SER A 386 6.94 -4.03 25.90
C SER A 386 7.84 -2.79 25.99
N GLY A 387 7.56 -1.75 25.21
CA GLY A 387 8.39 -0.54 25.11
C GLY A 387 9.62 -0.71 24.21
N LEU A 388 10.17 0.42 23.73
CA LEU A 388 11.29 0.45 22.77
C LEU A 388 12.54 -0.26 23.29
N LYS A 389 12.88 -0.07 24.57
CA LYS A 389 14.06 -0.70 25.18
C LYS A 389 14.02 -2.22 25.04
N SER A 390 12.90 -2.84 25.40
CA SER A 390 12.73 -4.30 25.29
C SER A 390 12.75 -4.78 23.84
N VAL A 391 12.17 -4.00 22.91
CA VAL A 391 12.23 -4.29 21.47
C VAL A 391 13.69 -4.26 20.99
N ARG A 392 14.45 -3.23 21.35
CA ARG A 392 15.88 -3.09 21.00
C ARG A 392 16.72 -4.25 21.51
N GLU A 393 16.62 -4.54 22.80
CA GLU A 393 17.34 -5.66 23.45
C GLU A 393 17.06 -6.99 22.73
N LYS A 394 15.79 -7.26 22.43
CA LYS A 394 15.39 -8.47 21.70
C LYS A 394 15.98 -8.50 20.29
N VAL A 395 15.89 -7.39 19.55
CA VAL A 395 16.44 -7.33 18.19
C VAL A 395 17.94 -7.59 18.22
N TYR A 396 18.69 -6.89 19.08
CA TYR A 396 20.14 -7.07 19.24
C TYR A 396 20.51 -8.52 19.60
N GLN A 397 19.78 -9.14 20.51
CA GLN A 397 19.96 -10.55 20.85
C GLN A 397 19.79 -11.46 19.63
N VAL A 398 18.71 -11.29 18.85
CA VAL A 398 18.40 -12.13 17.69
C VAL A 398 19.42 -11.96 16.56
N ILE A 399 19.94 -10.75 16.37
CA ILE A 399 20.94 -10.48 15.33
C ILE A 399 22.39 -10.67 15.79
N GLY A 400 22.61 -11.07 17.05
CA GLY A 400 23.94 -11.28 17.61
C GLY A 400 24.78 -10.00 17.72
N LYS A 401 24.17 -8.88 18.10
CA LYS A 401 24.83 -7.57 18.27
C LYS A 401 24.67 -7.04 19.69
N SER A 402 25.50 -6.08 20.07
CA SER A 402 25.46 -5.45 21.39
C SER A 402 25.07 -3.98 21.27
N GLU A 403 24.17 -3.52 22.14
CA GLU A 403 23.77 -2.11 22.21
C GLU A 403 24.97 -1.19 22.51
N LYS A 404 26.03 -1.71 23.16
CA LYS A 404 27.24 -0.94 23.50
C LYS A 404 27.96 -0.39 22.26
N ASN A 405 28.02 -1.17 21.18
CA ASN A 405 28.77 -0.82 19.95
C ASN A 405 27.88 -0.77 18.70
N ALA A 406 26.55 -0.74 18.87
CA ALA A 406 25.57 -0.64 17.78
C ALA A 406 24.65 0.59 17.95
N SER A 407 24.29 1.22 16.82
CA SER A 407 23.30 2.31 16.74
C SER A 407 22.25 2.02 15.67
N PHE A 408 21.00 1.76 16.07
CA PHE A 408 19.95 1.28 15.18
C PHE A 408 18.74 2.20 15.17
N LEU A 409 18.20 2.42 13.98
CA LEU A 409 16.87 2.98 13.75
C LEU A 409 15.82 1.87 13.69
N PHE A 410 14.54 2.24 13.86
CA PHE A 410 13.41 1.30 13.82
C PHE A 410 12.33 1.84 12.90
N THR A 411 11.81 1.00 12.01
CA THR A 411 10.87 1.41 10.97
C THR A 411 9.68 0.51 10.76
N GLY A 412 8.54 1.11 10.43
CA GLY A 412 7.37 0.41 9.90
C GLY A 412 7.40 0.23 8.37
N ALA A 413 8.36 0.84 7.66
CA ALA A 413 8.56 0.66 6.23
C ALA A 413 9.35 -0.62 5.94
N ASP A 414 8.92 -1.40 4.95
CA ASP A 414 9.51 -2.70 4.67
C ASP A 414 10.94 -2.54 4.13
N MET A 415 11.90 -3.26 4.70
CA MET A 415 13.31 -3.18 4.30
C MET A 415 13.57 -3.64 2.86
N ASP A 416 12.68 -4.43 2.26
CA ASP A 416 12.77 -4.75 0.83
C ASP A 416 12.53 -3.51 -0.06
N ASN A 417 11.95 -2.44 0.50
CA ASN A 417 11.71 -1.14 -0.16
C ASN A 417 12.79 -0.09 0.16
N LEU A 418 13.91 -0.48 0.77
CA LEU A 418 15.04 0.41 1.02
C LEU A 418 15.50 1.12 -0.27
N ALA A 419 15.63 2.44 -0.21
CA ALA A 419 16.27 3.24 -1.24
C ALA A 419 17.74 3.50 -0.86
N ILE A 420 18.61 3.45 -1.86
CA ILE A 420 20.05 3.70 -1.70
C ILE A 420 20.45 4.67 -2.79
N THR A 421 20.73 5.90 -2.42
CA THR A 421 21.09 6.98 -3.33
C THR A 421 22.50 7.46 -3.05
N ARG A 422 23.19 7.87 -4.11
CA ARG A 422 24.59 8.31 -4.06
C ARG A 422 24.75 9.59 -4.81
N GLU A 423 25.45 10.53 -4.20
CA GLU A 423 25.82 11.79 -4.82
C GLU A 423 27.32 11.99 -4.68
N LYS A 424 27.96 12.39 -5.78
CA LYS A 424 29.41 12.53 -5.86
C LYS A 424 29.80 13.88 -6.46
N PHE A 425 30.85 14.48 -5.91
CA PHE A 425 31.53 15.63 -6.48
C PHE A 425 33.04 15.52 -6.25
N LYS A 426 33.80 15.31 -7.32
CA LYS A 426 35.24 14.97 -7.25
C LYS A 426 35.44 13.77 -6.30
N GLU A 427 36.28 13.93 -5.29
CA GLU A 427 36.56 12.90 -4.29
C GLU A 427 35.46 12.79 -3.23
N MET A 428 34.53 13.74 -3.10
CA MET A 428 33.47 13.71 -2.08
C MET A 428 32.30 12.85 -2.54
N GLU A 429 31.88 11.91 -1.72
CA GLU A 429 30.72 11.04 -1.94
C GLU A 429 29.85 10.96 -0.68
N VAL A 430 28.54 10.98 -0.87
CA VAL A 430 27.55 10.72 0.18
C VAL A 430 26.60 9.65 -0.30
N CYS A 431 26.51 8.56 0.47
CA CYS A 431 25.49 7.54 0.29
C CYS A 431 24.38 7.73 1.34
N ALA A 432 23.12 7.81 0.91
CA ALA A 432 21.96 7.87 1.79
C ALA A 432 21.14 6.58 1.66
N LEU A 433 20.87 5.93 2.78
CA LEU A 433 20.01 4.76 2.87
C LEU A 433 18.70 5.18 3.52
N VAL A 434 17.60 5.09 2.79
CA VAL A 434 16.32 5.66 3.19
C VAL A 434 15.22 4.59 3.17
N THR A 435 14.49 4.48 4.28
CA THR A 435 13.18 3.83 4.32
C THR A 435 12.14 4.91 4.56
N ALA A 436 11.02 4.90 3.86
CA ALA A 436 10.00 5.94 3.99
C ALA A 436 8.60 5.36 3.81
N GLY A 437 7.61 5.89 4.54
CA GLY A 437 6.21 5.58 4.34
C GLY A 437 5.30 6.66 4.93
N VAL A 438 4.23 7.04 4.23
CA VAL A 438 3.48 8.28 4.48
C VAL A 438 1.96 8.10 4.49
N LYS A 439 1.43 6.90 4.21
CA LYS A 439 -0.03 6.70 4.10
C LYS A 439 -0.79 6.75 5.43
N SER A 440 -0.13 6.46 6.56
CA SER A 440 -0.82 6.23 7.84
C SER A 440 -0.43 7.18 8.98
N ASN A 441 0.72 7.83 8.90
CA ASN A 441 1.26 8.66 9.98
C ASN A 441 2.05 9.88 9.48
N ALA A 442 1.77 10.34 8.26
CA ALA A 442 2.32 11.60 7.78
C ALA A 442 1.75 12.77 8.60
N VAL A 443 2.65 13.67 9.02
CA VAL A 443 2.35 14.73 9.98
C VAL A 443 2.82 16.07 9.42
N ARG A 444 1.99 17.11 9.58
CA ARG A 444 2.38 18.51 9.50
C ARG A 444 2.83 18.96 10.88
N MET A 445 4.15 18.93 11.11
CA MET A 445 4.73 19.51 12.32
C MET A 445 4.33 20.99 12.38
N SER A 446 3.96 21.47 13.57
CA SER A 446 3.32 22.77 13.89
C SER A 446 1.79 22.84 13.85
N ARG A 447 1.10 21.83 13.30
CA ARG A 447 -0.38 21.83 13.21
C ARG A 447 -1.04 20.60 13.81
N ASP A 448 -0.54 19.42 13.46
CA ASP A 448 -1.18 18.17 13.89
C ASP A 448 -0.83 17.81 15.34
N GLU A 449 -1.78 17.20 16.03
CA GLU A 449 -1.58 16.70 17.39
C GLU A 449 -0.74 15.41 17.41
N GLY A 450 0.31 15.39 18.22
CA GLY A 450 1.14 14.21 18.43
C GLY A 450 0.43 13.16 19.29
N LYS A 451 -0.19 12.16 18.66
CA LYS A 451 -0.85 11.03 19.34
C LYS A 451 -0.15 9.68 19.17
N PHE A 452 0.93 9.64 18.39
CA PHE A 452 1.60 8.40 17.99
C PHE A 452 2.90 8.21 18.76
N TYR A 453 3.10 7.00 19.28
CA TYR A 453 4.39 6.49 19.71
C TYR A 453 4.88 5.51 18.62
N GLU A 454 6.16 5.62 18.24
CA GLU A 454 7.08 4.74 17.47
C GLU A 454 6.56 3.43 16.78
N PRO A 455 7.15 2.91 15.68
CA PRO A 455 8.44 3.23 15.08
C PRO A 455 8.41 4.22 13.90
N GLY A 456 9.59 4.69 13.52
CA GLY A 456 9.90 5.67 12.47
C GLY A 456 9.55 5.26 11.07
N THR A 457 8.68 5.98 10.34
CA THR A 457 8.42 5.56 8.95
C THR A 457 9.44 6.13 7.98
N ILE A 458 9.96 7.35 8.20
CA ILE A 458 11.06 7.93 7.42
C ILE A 458 12.37 7.88 8.22
N ASN A 459 13.22 6.91 7.90
CA ASN A 459 14.52 6.74 8.52
C ASN A 459 15.62 6.93 7.47
N ILE A 460 16.68 7.67 7.83
CA ILE A 460 17.79 8.01 6.94
C ILE A 460 19.10 7.62 7.63
N ILE A 461 19.95 6.85 6.96
CA ILE A 461 21.35 6.63 7.35
C ILE A 461 22.25 7.32 6.32
N LEU A 462 23.06 8.27 6.77
CA LEU A 462 24.03 9.00 5.95
C LEU A 462 25.43 8.43 6.15
N LEU A 463 26.03 8.01 5.03
CA LEU A 463 27.36 7.42 4.93
C LEU A 463 28.22 8.29 4.00
N PRO A 464 28.87 9.35 4.52
CA PRO A 464 29.84 10.13 3.75
C PRO A 464 31.17 9.36 3.65
N ASN A 465 31.93 9.55 2.57
CA ASN A 465 33.31 9.05 2.53
C ASN A 465 34.30 9.95 3.29
N MET A 466 34.01 11.25 3.38
CA MET A 466 34.79 12.23 4.16
C MET A 466 34.63 12.06 5.66
N LYS A 467 35.63 12.48 6.45
CA LYS A 467 35.61 12.43 7.92
C LYS A 467 34.93 13.67 8.51
N LEU A 468 33.73 13.53 9.03
CA LEU A 468 32.96 14.65 9.57
C LEU A 468 33.35 14.99 11.00
N THR A 469 33.51 16.28 11.30
CA THR A 469 33.58 16.72 12.69
C THR A 469 32.22 16.58 13.37
N SER A 470 32.18 16.64 14.70
CA SER A 470 30.92 16.63 15.46
C SER A 470 29.94 17.72 15.00
N ARG A 471 30.46 18.92 14.71
CA ARG A 471 29.69 20.04 14.17
C ARG A 471 29.10 19.70 12.79
N ALA A 472 29.91 19.11 11.90
CA ALA A 472 29.47 18.73 10.57
C ALA A 472 28.37 17.66 10.62
N MET A 473 28.53 16.61 11.46
CA MET A 473 27.51 15.57 11.63
C MET A 473 26.17 16.15 12.12
N THR A 474 26.19 17.05 13.11
CA THR A 474 24.96 17.70 13.58
C THR A 474 24.34 18.60 12.51
N ARG A 475 25.14 19.28 11.67
CA ARG A 475 24.61 20.09 10.56
C ARG A 475 24.05 19.25 9.42
N ALA A 476 24.61 18.08 9.16
CA ALA A 476 24.08 17.14 8.18
C ALA A 476 22.62 16.74 8.49
N ILE A 477 22.23 16.63 9.77
CA ILE A 477 20.84 16.35 10.18
C ILE A 477 19.89 17.43 9.67
N ILE A 478 20.29 18.71 9.71
CA ILE A 478 19.45 19.83 9.22
C ILE A 478 19.28 19.74 7.71
N SER A 479 20.37 19.60 6.95
CA SER A 479 20.30 19.48 5.49
C SER A 479 19.49 18.27 5.04
N ALA A 480 19.60 17.15 5.73
CA ALA A 480 18.76 15.98 5.48
C ALA A 480 17.28 16.23 5.81
N THR A 481 16.99 16.95 6.89
CA THR A 481 15.61 17.26 7.29
C THR A 481 14.93 18.20 6.30
N GLU A 482 15.63 19.23 5.83
CA GLU A 482 15.14 20.14 4.79
C GLU A 482 14.88 19.40 3.48
N ALA A 483 15.83 18.57 3.02
CA ALA A 483 15.68 17.78 1.80
C ALA A 483 14.51 16.79 1.86
N LYS A 484 14.34 16.10 2.99
CA LYS A 484 13.17 15.22 3.24
C LYS A 484 11.87 16.00 3.14
N THR A 485 11.80 17.18 3.77
CA THR A 485 10.61 18.02 3.78
C THR A 485 10.27 18.54 2.38
N ALA A 486 11.29 18.91 1.59
CA ALA A 486 11.14 19.30 0.19
C ALA A 486 10.56 18.14 -0.64
N ALA A 487 11.11 16.93 -0.52
CA ALA A 487 10.60 15.74 -1.22
C ALA A 487 9.12 15.48 -0.91
N LEU A 488 8.70 15.60 0.36
CA LEU A 488 7.29 15.46 0.75
C LEU A 488 6.40 16.55 0.17
N THR A 489 6.92 17.79 0.10
CA THR A 489 6.20 18.94 -0.44
C THR A 489 5.98 18.80 -1.94
N ASP A 490 7.01 18.40 -2.68
CA ASP A 490 6.97 18.21 -4.13
C ASP A 490 6.13 17.00 -4.53
N LEU A 491 6.12 15.96 -3.69
CA LEU A 491 5.18 14.84 -3.78
C LEU A 491 3.79 15.17 -3.23
N ASP A 492 3.51 16.41 -2.84
CA ASP A 492 2.24 16.84 -2.24
C ASP A 492 1.67 15.82 -1.23
N VAL A 493 2.51 15.29 -0.37
CA VAL A 493 2.10 14.30 0.63
C VAL A 493 1.21 15.00 1.66
N ARG A 494 -0.01 14.53 1.82
CA ARG A 494 -0.99 15.13 2.75
C ARG A 494 -0.85 14.56 4.16
N SER A 495 -1.14 15.40 5.15
CA SER A 495 -1.22 14.96 6.55
C SER A 495 -2.26 13.85 6.70
N SER A 496 -1.95 12.81 7.49
CA SER A 496 -2.92 11.76 7.82
C SER A 496 -4.03 12.25 8.77
N TYR A 497 -3.81 13.39 9.43
CA TYR A 497 -4.68 13.96 10.46
C TYR A 497 -5.52 15.11 9.90
N SER A 498 -4.93 15.94 9.04
CA SER A 498 -5.56 17.13 8.47
C SER A 498 -5.39 17.19 6.95
N SER A 499 -5.68 16.05 6.30
CA SER A 499 -5.43 15.80 4.87
C SER A 499 -6.04 16.83 3.91
N ALA A 500 -7.17 17.43 4.29
CA ALA A 500 -7.85 18.44 3.49
C ALA A 500 -7.05 19.73 3.35
N LEU A 501 -6.34 20.15 4.40
CA LEU A 501 -5.75 21.48 4.52
C LEU A 501 -4.22 21.46 4.49
N HIS A 502 -3.58 20.42 5.01
CA HIS A 502 -2.15 20.45 5.27
C HIS A 502 -1.36 19.39 4.50
N ARG A 503 -0.26 19.86 3.90
CA ARG A 503 0.84 19.01 3.43
C ARG A 503 1.72 18.62 4.63
N ALA A 504 2.16 17.38 4.64
CA ALA A 504 3.04 16.82 5.66
C ALA A 504 4.48 17.34 5.51
N THR A 505 5.19 17.46 6.62
CA THR A 505 6.61 17.84 6.67
C THR A 505 7.51 16.67 7.08
N GLY A 506 6.90 15.55 7.47
CA GLY A 506 7.56 14.34 7.93
C GLY A 506 6.55 13.29 8.32
N THR A 507 7.02 12.28 9.03
CA THR A 507 6.18 11.41 9.85
C THR A 507 6.42 11.71 11.32
N GLY A 508 5.46 11.36 12.18
CA GLY A 508 5.57 11.59 13.62
C GLY A 508 6.76 10.89 14.30
N THR A 509 7.55 10.12 13.55
CA THR A 509 8.58 9.21 14.06
C THR A 509 9.88 9.25 13.23
N ASP A 510 10.11 10.29 12.43
CA ASP A 510 11.29 10.40 11.56
C ASP A 510 12.62 10.30 12.33
N ASN A 511 13.59 9.53 11.82
CA ASN A 511 14.90 9.38 12.47
C ASN A 511 16.08 9.41 11.49
N ILE A 512 17.24 9.89 11.97
CA ILE A 512 18.46 10.02 11.17
C ILE A 512 19.68 9.52 11.94
N ILE A 513 20.54 8.75 11.28
CA ILE A 513 21.92 8.47 11.70
C ILE A 513 22.87 9.13 10.71
N VAL A 514 23.86 9.86 11.24
CA VAL A 514 25.00 10.37 10.46
C VAL A 514 26.27 9.70 10.95
N VAL A 515 26.95 8.97 10.06
CA VAL A 515 28.23 8.32 10.36
C VAL A 515 29.38 9.27 10.07
N GLN A 516 30.45 9.19 10.87
CA GLN A 516 31.61 10.07 10.74
C GLN A 516 32.33 9.95 9.41
N GLY A 517 32.48 8.74 8.84
CA GLY A 517 33.36 8.49 7.70
C GLY A 517 34.86 8.56 8.07
N THR A 518 35.76 8.36 7.09
CA THR A 518 37.20 8.16 7.35
C THR A 518 38.14 8.98 6.47
N GLY A 519 37.63 9.66 5.45
CA GLY A 519 38.44 10.44 4.51
C GLY A 519 38.94 11.78 5.06
N ILE A 520 39.05 12.77 4.17
CA ILE A 520 39.53 14.11 4.53
C ILE A 520 38.55 14.76 5.53
N GLU A 521 39.08 15.46 6.53
CA GLU A 521 38.26 16.08 7.55
C GLU A 521 37.43 17.24 7.01
N ILE A 522 36.12 17.24 7.28
CA ILE A 522 35.16 18.27 6.87
C ILE A 522 34.42 18.79 8.10
N ALA A 523 34.47 20.10 8.29
CA ALA A 523 33.87 20.77 9.46
C ALA A 523 32.49 21.41 9.21
N ASN A 524 31.99 21.38 7.97
CA ASN A 524 30.72 21.99 7.60
C ASN A 524 29.91 21.11 6.64
N ALA A 525 28.62 20.96 6.91
CA ALA A 525 27.66 20.24 6.08
C ALA A 525 26.35 21.04 5.87
N GLY A 526 26.37 22.37 6.08
CA GLY A 526 25.20 23.24 5.83
C GLY A 526 24.97 23.56 4.35
N GLY A 527 23.86 24.25 4.05
CA GLY A 527 23.39 24.47 2.66
C GLY A 527 24.36 25.20 1.72
N HIS A 528 25.28 26.03 2.22
CA HIS A 528 26.32 26.68 1.40
C HIS A 528 27.56 25.80 1.17
N SER A 529 27.62 24.60 1.76
CA SER A 529 28.75 23.68 1.58
C SER A 529 28.44 22.63 0.52
N LYS A 530 29.47 22.22 -0.22
CA LYS A 530 29.32 21.14 -1.20
C LYS A 530 28.84 19.84 -0.57
N LEU A 531 29.32 19.50 0.64
CA LEU A 531 28.85 18.33 1.37
C LEU A 531 27.36 18.44 1.72
N GLY A 532 26.90 19.60 2.19
CA GLY A 532 25.48 19.83 2.47
C GLY A 532 24.58 19.69 1.23
N GLU A 533 25.04 20.18 0.08
CA GLU A 533 24.37 19.97 -1.21
C GLU A 533 24.25 18.48 -1.57
N LEU A 534 25.35 17.71 -1.47
CA LEU A 534 25.34 16.27 -1.77
C LEU A 534 24.42 15.49 -0.82
N ILE A 535 24.44 15.82 0.47
CA ILE A 535 23.51 15.25 1.46
C ILE A 535 22.07 15.55 1.05
N ALA A 536 21.76 16.81 0.72
CA ALA A 536 20.41 17.22 0.36
C ALA A 536 19.91 16.48 -0.89
N LYS A 537 20.73 16.40 -1.95
CA LYS A 537 20.37 15.66 -3.18
C LYS A 537 20.15 14.16 -2.92
N ALA A 538 21.07 13.53 -2.19
CA ALA A 538 20.98 12.10 -1.89
C ALA A 538 19.72 11.80 -1.08
N VAL A 539 19.44 12.60 -0.04
CA VAL A 539 18.25 12.42 0.81
C VAL A 539 16.97 12.71 0.04
N TYR A 540 16.91 13.78 -0.75
CA TYR A 540 15.73 14.10 -1.57
C TYR A 540 15.39 12.94 -2.51
N GLY A 541 16.36 12.47 -3.30
CA GLY A 541 16.17 11.33 -4.20
C GLY A 541 15.81 10.04 -3.45
N GLY A 542 16.46 9.80 -2.31
CA GLY A 542 16.22 8.61 -1.49
C GLY A 542 14.82 8.58 -0.87
N VAL A 543 14.31 9.73 -0.42
CA VAL A 543 12.93 9.86 0.10
C VAL A 543 11.91 9.65 -1.02
N HIS A 544 12.13 10.25 -2.21
CA HIS A 544 11.29 10.01 -3.39
C HIS A 544 11.22 8.52 -3.74
N GLU A 545 12.37 7.87 -3.87
CA GLU A 545 12.46 6.46 -4.24
C GLU A 545 11.84 5.56 -3.16
N ALA A 546 12.10 5.83 -1.87
CA ALA A 546 11.57 5.04 -0.77
C ALA A 546 10.04 5.15 -0.66
N ILE A 547 9.47 6.36 -0.81
CA ILE A 547 8.01 6.57 -0.84
C ILE A 547 7.39 5.87 -2.05
N TYR A 548 8.04 5.95 -3.21
CA TYR A 548 7.60 5.21 -4.39
C TYR A 548 7.62 3.70 -4.15
N LYS A 549 8.71 3.14 -3.59
CA LYS A 549 8.81 1.69 -3.30
C LYS A 549 7.78 1.25 -2.26
N GLN A 550 7.59 2.00 -1.18
CA GLN A 550 6.72 1.63 -0.06
C GLN A 550 5.23 1.91 -0.31
N ASN A 551 4.88 3.12 -0.77
CA ASN A 551 3.49 3.56 -0.88
C ASN A 551 2.99 3.73 -2.30
N LYS A 552 3.88 3.67 -3.29
CA LYS A 552 3.56 3.82 -4.71
C LYS A 552 3.05 5.22 -5.06
N ILE A 553 3.51 6.23 -4.30
CA ILE A 553 3.18 7.63 -4.53
C ILE A 553 4.24 8.24 -5.45
N THR A 554 3.77 8.97 -6.46
CA THR A 554 4.55 9.74 -7.43
C THR A 554 3.97 11.16 -7.53
N ALA A 555 4.71 12.11 -8.11
CA ALA A 555 4.16 13.43 -8.40
C ALA A 555 2.98 13.33 -9.39
N ALA A 556 3.16 12.53 -10.45
CA ALA A 556 2.11 12.20 -11.41
C ALA A 556 1.11 11.21 -10.80
N ARG A 557 0.04 11.71 -10.21
CA ARG A 557 -1.13 10.95 -9.72
C ARG A 557 -2.37 11.51 -10.38
N ASN A 558 -3.31 10.65 -10.73
CA ASN A 558 -4.58 11.08 -11.32
C ASN A 558 -5.47 11.76 -10.28
N ILE A 559 -6.47 12.50 -10.76
CA ILE A 559 -7.37 13.26 -9.90
C ILE A 559 -8.10 12.41 -8.83
N PHE A 560 -8.48 11.17 -9.15
CA PHE A 560 -9.14 10.27 -8.19
C PHE A 560 -8.22 9.96 -7.00
N GLN A 561 -6.93 9.74 -7.25
CA GLN A 561 -5.94 9.54 -6.19
C GLN A 561 -5.77 10.82 -5.35
N ARG A 562 -5.72 12.00 -5.98
CA ARG A 562 -5.59 13.29 -5.27
C ARG A 562 -6.78 13.58 -4.36
N LEU A 563 -8.00 13.26 -4.82
CA LEU A 563 -9.23 13.35 -4.05
C LEU A 563 -9.25 12.34 -2.90
N GLN A 564 -8.87 11.08 -3.17
CA GLN A 564 -8.78 10.04 -2.15
C GLN A 564 -7.79 10.39 -1.04
N GLU A 565 -6.64 10.97 -1.36
CA GLU A 565 -5.65 11.45 -0.40
C GLU A 565 -6.21 12.53 0.54
N ARG A 566 -7.22 13.28 0.09
CA ARG A 566 -7.97 14.26 0.90
C ARG A 566 -9.20 13.68 1.58
N LYS A 567 -9.39 12.36 1.49
CA LYS A 567 -10.58 11.63 2.00
C LYS A 567 -11.88 12.06 1.31
N ILE A 568 -11.79 12.54 0.07
CA ILE A 568 -12.94 12.92 -0.74
C ILE A 568 -13.29 11.75 -1.65
N SER A 569 -14.48 11.20 -1.45
CA SER A 569 -15.08 10.14 -2.27
C SER A 569 -16.21 10.73 -3.10
N ILE A 570 -16.23 10.48 -4.41
CA ILE A 570 -17.31 10.94 -5.30
C ILE A 570 -18.65 10.37 -4.83
N TYR A 571 -18.70 9.07 -4.49
CA TYR A 571 -19.87 8.47 -3.88
C TYR A 571 -20.26 9.17 -2.58
N GLY A 572 -19.29 9.49 -1.72
CA GLY A 572 -19.50 10.22 -0.48
C GLY A 572 -20.16 11.59 -0.72
N LEU A 573 -19.63 12.35 -1.68
CA LEU A 573 -20.20 13.62 -2.11
C LEU A 573 -21.66 13.45 -2.56
N VAL A 574 -21.91 12.56 -3.53
CA VAL A 574 -23.24 12.39 -4.13
C VAL A 574 -24.26 11.81 -3.14
N SER A 575 -23.84 10.88 -2.30
CA SER A 575 -24.70 10.31 -1.25
C SER A 575 -25.13 11.37 -0.23
N GLY A 576 -24.24 12.30 0.13
CA GLY A 576 -24.52 13.41 1.05
C GLY A 576 -25.29 14.59 0.44
N MET A 577 -25.42 14.66 -0.89
CA MET A 577 -26.13 15.75 -1.56
C MET A 577 -27.62 15.79 -1.21
N THR A 578 -28.10 17.00 -0.90
CA THR A 578 -29.51 17.36 -0.83
C THR A 578 -29.95 17.92 -2.17
N CYS A 579 -30.48 17.06 -3.04
CA CYS A 579 -31.00 17.47 -4.33
C CYS A 579 -32.38 16.83 -4.57
N LYS A 580 -33.34 17.60 -5.08
CA LYS A 580 -34.56 17.07 -5.73
C LYS A 580 -34.23 16.60 -7.15
N CYS A 581 -33.22 15.74 -7.26
CA CYS A 581 -32.72 15.23 -8.51
C CYS A 581 -33.71 14.18 -9.04
N ILE A 582 -34.04 14.25 -10.33
CA ILE A 582 -34.88 13.23 -10.99
C ILE A 582 -34.10 11.92 -11.15
N SER A 583 -32.78 12.02 -11.32
CA SER A 583 -31.88 10.90 -11.59
C SER A 583 -31.45 10.16 -10.34
N LYS A 584 -31.14 8.86 -10.49
CA LYS A 584 -30.59 8.07 -9.39
C LYS A 584 -29.20 8.60 -9.05
N LYS A 585 -28.89 8.63 -7.75
CA LYS A 585 -27.56 9.04 -7.25
C LYS A 585 -26.42 8.22 -7.87
N SER A 586 -26.65 6.95 -8.19
CA SER A 586 -25.70 6.12 -8.93
C SER A 586 -25.28 6.74 -10.26
N ASP A 587 -26.24 7.28 -11.01
CA ASP A 587 -26.01 7.76 -12.37
C ASP A 587 -25.21 9.07 -12.34
N ILE A 588 -25.44 9.89 -11.31
CA ILE A 588 -24.64 11.09 -11.05
C ILE A 588 -23.19 10.72 -10.73
N VAL A 589 -22.95 9.69 -9.90
CA VAL A 589 -21.59 9.22 -9.60
C VAL A 589 -20.87 8.80 -10.89
N VAL A 590 -21.53 8.00 -11.73
CA VAL A 590 -20.97 7.55 -13.02
C VAL A 590 -20.65 8.73 -13.93
N ALA A 591 -21.55 9.70 -14.04
CA ALA A 591 -21.34 10.88 -14.88
C ALA A 591 -20.16 11.74 -14.39
N VAL A 592 -20.05 11.99 -13.07
CA VAL A 592 -18.92 12.72 -12.48
C VAL A 592 -17.60 11.98 -12.73
N GLU A 593 -17.58 10.65 -12.52
CA GLU A 593 -16.40 9.85 -12.79
C GLU A 593 -15.98 9.92 -14.25
N LYS A 594 -16.93 9.88 -15.19
CA LYS A 594 -16.64 10.01 -16.62
C LYS A 594 -16.03 11.38 -16.94
N LEU A 595 -16.55 12.46 -16.38
CA LEU A 595 -15.99 13.80 -16.56
C LEU A 595 -14.57 13.90 -16.00
N LEU A 596 -14.30 13.34 -14.82
CA LEU A 596 -12.97 13.40 -14.19
C LEU A 596 -11.91 12.51 -14.86
N ILE A 597 -12.29 11.70 -15.85
CA ILE A 597 -11.33 11.02 -16.74
C ILE A 597 -10.87 11.96 -17.86
N ASP A 598 -11.67 12.96 -18.23
CA ASP A 598 -11.29 13.96 -19.23
C ASP A 598 -10.34 14.99 -18.60
N ASP A 599 -9.19 15.19 -19.25
CA ASP A 599 -8.10 16.06 -18.79
C ASP A 599 -8.56 17.51 -18.51
N ARG A 600 -9.60 17.99 -19.20
CA ARG A 600 -10.15 19.33 -19.01
C ARG A 600 -10.75 19.49 -17.62
N TYR A 601 -11.61 18.56 -17.21
CA TYR A 601 -12.29 18.63 -15.92
C TYR A 601 -11.39 18.14 -14.79
N ALA A 602 -10.51 17.17 -15.07
CA ALA A 602 -9.46 16.79 -14.13
C ALA A 602 -8.54 17.99 -13.83
N GLY A 603 -8.05 18.69 -14.86
CA GLY A 603 -7.21 19.88 -14.73
C GLY A 603 -7.89 21.05 -14.01
N PHE A 604 -9.20 21.23 -14.21
CA PHE A 604 -10.01 22.19 -13.45
C PHE A 604 -10.02 21.85 -11.94
N ILE A 605 -10.29 20.61 -11.56
CA ILE A 605 -10.26 20.20 -10.15
C ILE A 605 -8.83 20.25 -9.59
N GLU A 606 -7.80 19.91 -10.36
CA GLU A 606 -6.41 20.06 -9.92
C GLU A 606 -6.02 21.51 -9.64
N SER A 607 -6.49 22.44 -10.48
CA SER A 607 -6.34 23.88 -10.25
C SER A 607 -7.04 24.29 -8.95
N ALA A 608 -8.25 23.78 -8.70
CA ALA A 608 -8.97 23.98 -7.45
C ALA A 608 -8.19 23.51 -6.22
N LEU A 609 -7.50 22.37 -6.31
CA LEU A 609 -6.68 21.83 -5.23
C LEU A 609 -5.50 22.74 -4.89
N ALA A 610 -4.83 23.30 -5.91
CA ALA A 610 -3.71 24.22 -5.70
C ALA A 610 -4.19 25.57 -5.13
N LEU A 611 -5.24 26.15 -5.72
CA LEU A 611 -5.81 27.41 -5.27
C LEU A 611 -6.42 27.32 -3.86
N SER A 612 -6.96 26.15 -3.49
CA SER A 612 -7.40 25.89 -2.11
C SER A 612 -6.26 26.09 -1.12
N ASP A 613 -5.08 25.50 -1.38
CA ASP A 613 -3.93 25.64 -0.46
C ASP A 613 -3.52 27.11 -0.26
N ASP A 614 -3.64 27.95 -1.29
CA ASP A 614 -3.23 29.36 -1.21
C ASP A 614 -4.31 30.26 -0.63
N TYR A 615 -5.58 29.95 -0.87
CA TYR A 615 -6.72 30.60 -0.22
C TYR A 615 -6.71 30.37 1.29
N GLU A 616 -6.53 29.14 1.74
CA GLU A 616 -6.48 28.80 3.18
C GLU A 616 -5.28 29.43 3.91
N LYS A 617 -4.22 29.81 3.17
CA LYS A 617 -3.08 30.59 3.72
C LYS A 617 -3.31 32.10 3.69
N GLY A 618 -4.40 32.57 3.08
CA GLY A 618 -4.67 33.99 2.86
C GLY A 618 -3.81 34.64 1.77
N LEU A 619 -3.14 33.83 0.93
CA LEU A 619 -2.39 34.31 -0.24
C LEU A 619 -3.32 34.68 -1.40
N LEU A 620 -4.46 34.00 -1.50
CA LEU A 620 -5.58 34.35 -2.36
C LEU A 620 -6.73 34.87 -1.49
N LYS A 621 -7.29 36.04 -1.80
CA LYS A 621 -8.35 36.68 -0.99
C LYS A 621 -9.69 36.78 -1.72
N ASP A 622 -9.66 37.12 -3.00
CA ASP A 622 -10.85 37.27 -3.82
C ASP A 622 -11.07 36.02 -4.68
N LEU A 623 -12.28 35.47 -4.63
CA LEU A 623 -12.71 34.29 -5.39
C LEU A 623 -13.71 34.63 -6.51
N ASN A 624 -14.02 35.92 -6.76
CA ASN A 624 -15.03 36.32 -7.75
C ASN A 624 -14.75 35.72 -9.14
N PHE A 625 -13.55 35.93 -9.69
CA PHE A 625 -13.16 35.34 -10.98
C PHE A 625 -13.20 33.82 -10.99
N TYR A 626 -12.80 33.19 -9.88
CA TYR A 626 -12.82 31.75 -9.76
C TYR A 626 -14.26 31.19 -9.71
N ASN A 627 -15.18 31.90 -9.07
CA ASN A 627 -16.60 31.54 -9.01
C ASN A 627 -17.28 31.70 -10.38
N GLU A 628 -16.92 32.73 -11.15
CA GLU A 628 -17.38 32.87 -12.55
C GLU A 628 -16.85 31.72 -13.41
N TRP A 629 -15.57 31.33 -13.25
CA TRP A 629 -15.03 30.16 -13.95
C TRP A 629 -15.75 28.86 -13.56
N CYS A 630 -16.09 28.68 -12.26
CA CYS A 630 -16.92 27.57 -11.80
C CYS A 630 -18.29 27.56 -12.51
N LYS A 631 -18.92 28.72 -12.68
CA LYS A 631 -20.19 28.84 -13.40
C LYS A 631 -20.05 28.42 -14.86
N GLU A 632 -19.04 28.93 -15.56
CA GLU A 632 -18.76 28.58 -16.96
C GLU A 632 -18.52 27.07 -17.14
N ILE A 633 -17.78 26.43 -16.23
CA ILE A 633 -17.57 24.97 -16.26
C ILE A 633 -18.90 24.21 -16.13
N ALA A 634 -19.78 24.63 -15.22
CA ALA A 634 -21.08 24.00 -15.04
C ALA A 634 -21.97 24.15 -16.29
N GLU A 635 -21.97 25.34 -16.90
CA GLU A 635 -22.70 25.65 -18.14
C GLU A 635 -22.19 24.82 -19.32
N ASN A 636 -20.86 24.69 -19.44
CA ASN A 636 -20.23 23.85 -20.47
C ASN A 636 -20.59 22.37 -20.34
N ILE A 637 -20.69 21.85 -19.11
CA ILE A 637 -21.14 20.47 -18.88
C ILE A 637 -22.63 20.31 -19.21
N ALA A 638 -23.44 21.31 -18.86
CA ALA A 638 -24.89 21.29 -19.07
C ALA A 638 -25.31 21.62 -20.51
N GLU A 639 -24.38 22.12 -21.33
CA GLU A 639 -24.62 22.68 -22.67
C GLU A 639 -25.71 23.77 -22.69
N LYS A 640 -25.84 24.53 -21.60
CA LYS A 640 -26.81 25.63 -21.45
C LYS A 640 -26.40 26.58 -20.32
N GLN A 641 -26.97 27.78 -20.33
CA GLN A 641 -26.79 28.75 -19.25
C GLN A 641 -27.42 28.27 -17.94
N ILE A 642 -26.78 28.60 -16.82
CA ILE A 642 -27.23 28.27 -15.47
C ILE A 642 -27.26 29.57 -14.67
N ASP A 643 -28.44 30.01 -14.25
CA ASP A 643 -28.59 31.28 -13.53
C ASP A 643 -27.75 31.35 -12.26
N LYS A 644 -27.76 30.25 -11.49
CA LYS A 644 -27.06 30.13 -10.21
C LYS A 644 -26.66 28.69 -9.92
N LEU A 645 -25.45 28.50 -9.38
CA LEU A 645 -25.00 27.21 -8.87
C LEU A 645 -25.59 26.94 -7.48
N ASP A 646 -26.18 25.76 -7.30
CA ASP A 646 -26.64 25.28 -6.01
C ASP A 646 -25.45 24.79 -5.15
N ASP A 647 -25.52 25.00 -3.82
CA ASP A 647 -24.54 24.42 -2.89
C ASP A 647 -24.92 22.97 -2.55
N LEU A 648 -24.42 22.04 -3.36
CA LEU A 648 -24.77 20.63 -3.33
C LEU A 648 -23.89 19.82 -2.37
N VAL A 649 -22.61 20.21 -2.24
CA VAL A 649 -21.63 19.55 -1.38
C VAL A 649 -21.84 19.99 0.07
N GLN A 650 -22.22 19.07 0.96
CA GLN A 650 -22.58 19.38 2.36
C GLN A 650 -21.45 19.11 3.37
N SER A 651 -20.18 19.13 2.95
CA SER A 651 -19.05 18.89 3.83
C SER A 651 -18.30 20.18 4.17
N ASN A 652 -18.15 20.45 5.47
CA ASN A 652 -17.32 21.55 5.98
C ASN A 652 -15.82 21.21 6.00
N ASP A 653 -15.46 19.94 5.78
CA ASP A 653 -14.08 19.47 5.78
C ASP A 653 -13.41 19.63 4.41
N ILE A 654 -14.15 20.12 3.41
CA ILE A 654 -13.65 20.37 2.05
C ILE A 654 -13.28 21.86 1.93
N PRO A 655 -12.06 22.20 1.46
CA PRO A 655 -11.65 23.58 1.26
C PRO A 655 -12.61 24.36 0.36
N VAL A 656 -12.81 25.65 0.64
CA VAL A 656 -13.84 26.49 0.00
C VAL A 656 -13.73 26.48 -1.53
N VAL A 657 -12.51 26.63 -2.05
CA VAL A 657 -12.24 26.69 -3.51
C VAL A 657 -12.51 25.34 -4.17
N LEU A 658 -12.07 24.24 -3.55
CA LEU A 658 -12.37 22.89 -4.04
C LEU A 658 -13.87 22.58 -3.98
N LYS A 659 -14.56 23.03 -2.92
CA LYS A 659 -16.00 22.88 -2.76
C LYS A 659 -16.75 23.57 -3.91
N ALA A 660 -16.37 24.80 -4.26
CA ALA A 660 -16.96 25.52 -5.39
C ALA A 660 -16.78 24.77 -6.73
N ALA A 661 -15.58 24.22 -6.97
CA ALA A 661 -15.29 23.43 -8.16
C ALA A 661 -16.11 22.14 -8.24
N LEU A 662 -16.23 21.41 -7.14
CA LEU A 662 -17.04 20.21 -7.05
C LEU A 662 -18.53 20.52 -7.24
N ASN A 663 -19.02 21.62 -6.67
CA ASN A 663 -20.37 22.11 -6.91
C ASN A 663 -20.61 22.42 -8.38
N ALA A 664 -19.66 23.05 -9.09
CA ALA A 664 -19.77 23.32 -10.51
C ALA A 664 -19.97 22.04 -11.34
N ILE A 665 -19.11 21.03 -11.14
CA ILE A 665 -19.23 19.73 -11.81
C ILE A 665 -20.60 19.10 -11.55
N LEU A 666 -21.02 19.06 -10.28
CA LEU A 666 -22.29 18.43 -9.89
C LEU A 666 -23.51 19.16 -10.45
N ASN A 667 -23.52 20.50 -10.43
CA ASN A 667 -24.59 21.29 -11.01
C ASN A 667 -24.71 21.03 -12.52
N GLY A 668 -23.58 21.02 -13.23
CA GLY A 668 -23.55 20.68 -14.66
C GLY A 668 -24.16 19.31 -14.94
N VAL A 669 -23.69 18.27 -14.24
CA VAL A 669 -24.18 16.89 -14.38
C VAL A 669 -25.69 16.79 -14.13
N ILE A 670 -26.20 17.40 -13.05
CA ILE A 670 -27.62 17.35 -12.71
C ILE A 670 -28.48 18.01 -13.78
N GLN A 671 -27.98 19.09 -14.39
CA GLN A 671 -28.72 19.82 -15.40
C GLN A 671 -28.84 19.05 -16.73
N VAL A 672 -27.82 18.25 -17.09
CA VAL A 672 -27.91 17.29 -18.20
C VAL A 672 -29.02 16.27 -17.93
N SER A 673 -29.04 15.71 -16.72
CA SER A 673 -30.01 14.65 -16.41
C SER A 673 -31.45 15.13 -16.26
N LYS A 674 -31.68 16.44 -16.05
CA LYS A 674 -33.01 17.06 -16.14
C LYS A 674 -33.51 17.22 -17.59
N GLY A 675 -32.60 17.31 -18.56
CA GLY A 675 -32.92 17.54 -19.97
C GLY A 675 -33.25 16.28 -20.78
N GLN A 676 -32.97 15.07 -20.26
CA GLN A 676 -33.28 13.79 -20.93
C GLN A 676 -34.73 13.30 -20.72
N THR A 677 -35.57 14.10 -20.06
CA THR A 677 -37.03 13.91 -20.05
C THR A 677 -37.68 15.19 -20.57
N LEU A 678 -37.88 15.26 -21.89
CA LEU A 678 -38.91 16.04 -22.55
C LEU A 678 -39.26 15.36 -23.87
#